data_AF-A0A956GC01-F1
#
_entry.id   AF-A0A956GC01-F1
#
_cell.length_a   1.000
_cell.length_b   1.000
_cell.length_c   1.000
_cell.angle_alpha   90.00
_cell.angle_beta   90.00
_cell.angle_gamma   90.00
#
_symmetry.space_group_name_H-M   'P 1'
#
loop_
_entity.id
_entity.type
_entity.pdbx_description
1 polymer ?
#
loop_
_entity_poly.entity_id
_entity_poly.type
_entity_poly.pdbx_seq_one_letter_code
_entity_poly.pdbx_strand_id
1 'polypeptide(L)'
;MRRSPLIILLLLAAPALAAPKTKPAPKRVKKKKRVPAGGLAFGGVAISPSGVVTKSGRTLGKLPLPPPPRSLSVHELSVRGQPLLHVRVAGRDGRAGELVVGRSGKPLVFAGSTGPRGVDGEHSRHLSLTKARVLLYERRDGVVRCDGKPSYLFPRLYDFARQRFRLAAPSRPKMPGATRLTATQSLPAGLAASNVAPLGTFRVSAVSTHVGDGLAAQHLAAPHEIDDGKPETAWSEGLGTDGHGEFLTARATPSPYRLRAVAIVPGDARDRRAFTRANRLRSFILLIGRDKRYRVTFARDPLSAVKRDEDVGKPWWIVLPEPTHASCVSLLLDSVYAGRASRKKRGNAGGRTAISELRFYTDLDFGAGLAAVVKDLASNDALRVRAAMSVLARHRKRATALLAKDIDKAPGVLLRRIVRVLARISDGSAAPLLVRALPRLDKSGRAIALDALATLGETAVSALLPLLAHRRGALRYAAAKLLGRLGGDRARDTLLARAGRGARGDRKAIAEGLSSLRRPADLAAILAALERADKPARRADLVMVLGRVGRAVGDGKKNALSLQAALKKSGPQKLGFEVRYRLLRALGRLDPHGHREDLLRASRDRDEILRLTAFEQLFKVRAAAVTTRFVGAMADRDPRVRARAALALMSRRTPGAARALATRLDQERWRFVARTIAEALGKHCGPIAVGALDRAITRAARGVDERALLSLVQCKPPGLFKRLISIADNYRARTALRKRALSAMPRGVAQRHRRELLTFFTKQRRYALRSDAETEVAVAATSALARSAGPLAARALSDCVALDASGTVRAAAAHALSRFCPSSAKQTILRATRDSAGLVRRAAELTRRRCRW
;
A
#
# COMPACT_ATOMS: atom_id res chain seq x y z
N MET A 1 16.50 27.54 18.83
CA MET A 1 16.62 26.20 19.45
C MET A 1 15.56 25.30 18.83
N ARG A 2 15.99 24.29 18.06
CA ARG A 2 15.15 23.29 17.37
C ARG A 2 15.60 21.93 17.85
N ARG A 3 14.69 21.06 18.32
CA ARG A 3 14.81 19.59 18.16
C ARG A 3 13.42 18.95 18.15
N SER A 4 13.09 18.31 17.03
CA SER A 4 12.00 17.35 16.85
C SER A 4 12.45 15.96 17.32
N PRO A 5 11.56 15.06 17.78
CA PRO A 5 11.90 13.66 17.97
C PRO A 5 11.63 12.84 16.70
N LEU A 6 12.59 11.97 16.40
CA LEU A 6 12.62 11.01 15.30
C LEU A 6 11.57 9.91 15.48
N ILE A 7 10.93 9.55 14.37
CA ILE A 7 10.16 8.32 14.18
C ILE A 7 11.18 7.19 13.96
N ILE A 8 11.26 6.24 14.90
CA ILE A 8 12.00 4.98 14.74
C ILE A 8 11.03 3.92 14.21
N LEU A 9 11.28 3.47 12.98
CA LEU A 9 10.61 2.36 12.34
C LEU A 9 11.25 1.05 12.84
N LEU A 10 10.57 0.34 13.75
CA LEU A 10 10.96 -0.99 14.22
C LEU A 10 10.62 -2.03 13.14
N LEU A 11 11.59 -2.37 12.29
CA LEU A 11 11.61 -3.59 11.49
C LEU A 11 12.00 -4.76 12.40
N LEU A 12 11.01 -5.55 12.83
CA LEU A 12 11.20 -6.81 13.53
C LEU A 12 11.90 -7.81 12.60
N ALA A 13 13.20 -8.02 12.82
CA ALA A 13 13.94 -9.15 12.30
C ALA A 13 13.39 -10.44 12.91
N ALA A 14 13.00 -11.39 12.05
CA ALA A 14 12.66 -12.74 12.47
C ALA A 14 13.91 -13.45 13.03
N PRO A 15 13.83 -14.18 14.15
CA PRO A 15 14.93 -14.98 14.62
C PRO A 15 15.11 -16.18 13.69
N ALA A 16 16.26 -16.28 13.04
CA ALA A 16 16.69 -17.47 12.34
C ALA A 16 16.88 -18.61 13.35
N LEU A 17 15.87 -19.47 13.50
CA LEU A 17 15.97 -20.73 14.23
C LEU A 17 17.06 -21.60 13.58
N ALA A 18 18.17 -21.75 14.30
CA ALA A 18 19.25 -22.65 13.96
C ALA A 18 18.73 -24.09 13.78
N ALA A 19 19.09 -24.72 12.66
CA ALA A 19 18.81 -26.13 12.41
C ALA A 19 19.56 -27.01 13.43
N PRO A 20 18.92 -28.03 14.04
CA PRO A 20 19.58 -28.90 15.00
C PRO A 20 20.61 -29.81 14.31
N LYS A 21 21.80 -29.91 14.91
CA LYS A 21 22.86 -30.84 14.55
C LYS A 21 22.42 -32.27 14.88
N THR A 22 22.11 -33.08 13.88
CA THR A 22 21.94 -34.55 14.05
C THR A 22 23.30 -35.23 14.15
N LYS A 23 23.50 -36.08 15.17
CA LYS A 23 24.69 -36.94 15.35
C LYS A 23 25.01 -37.77 14.09
N PRO A 24 26.30 -38.06 13.80
CA PRO A 24 26.73 -38.70 12.56
C PRO A 24 26.67 -40.23 12.65
N ALA A 25 26.34 -40.88 11.54
CA ALA A 25 26.61 -42.30 11.29
C ALA A 25 27.19 -42.49 9.88
N PRO A 26 27.92 -43.59 9.63
CA PRO A 26 29.36 -43.73 9.85
C PRO A 26 30.21 -43.02 8.77
N LYS A 27 31.53 -42.94 8.99
CA LYS A 27 32.53 -42.24 8.14
C LYS A 27 32.40 -42.62 6.65
N ARG A 28 31.73 -41.77 5.85
CA ARG A 28 31.98 -41.64 4.41
C ARG A 28 33.11 -40.64 4.23
N VAL A 29 34.13 -40.96 3.41
CA VAL A 29 35.18 -40.01 3.02
C VAL A 29 34.52 -38.83 2.30
N LYS A 30 34.27 -37.74 3.03
CA LYS A 30 33.70 -36.50 2.51
C LYS A 30 34.83 -35.57 2.12
N LYS A 31 35.24 -35.58 0.86
CA LYS A 31 36.12 -34.53 0.32
C LYS A 31 35.24 -33.59 -0.55
N LYS A 32 35.24 -32.29 -0.27
CA LYS A 32 34.52 -31.23 -1.01
C LYS A 32 35.52 -30.12 -1.36
N LYS A 33 35.50 -29.57 -2.58
CA LYS A 33 36.38 -28.47 -3.02
C LYS A 33 35.57 -27.29 -3.59
N ARG A 34 35.98 -26.06 -3.26
CA ARG A 34 35.50 -24.81 -3.91
C ARG A 34 36.16 -24.69 -5.30
N VAL A 35 35.41 -24.22 -6.28
CA VAL A 35 35.80 -24.24 -7.71
C VAL A 35 36.52 -22.94 -8.11
N PRO A 36 37.77 -22.98 -8.62
CA PRO A 36 38.43 -21.87 -9.31
C PRO A 36 38.06 -21.82 -10.81
N ALA A 37 38.37 -20.71 -11.49
CA ALA A 37 37.84 -20.32 -12.81
C ALA A 37 38.26 -21.17 -14.04
N GLY A 38 38.95 -22.30 -13.88
CA GLY A 38 39.60 -23.05 -14.98
C GLY A 38 39.26 -24.55 -15.08
N GLY A 39 37.98 -24.91 -14.92
CA GLY A 39 37.52 -26.32 -15.03
C GLY A 39 37.31 -27.03 -13.69
N LEU A 40 36.47 -28.06 -13.69
CA LEU A 40 35.99 -28.76 -12.50
C LEU A 40 36.69 -30.12 -12.37
N ALA A 41 37.81 -30.18 -11.62
CA ALA A 41 38.55 -31.43 -11.40
C ALA A 41 38.63 -31.82 -9.90
N PHE A 42 38.28 -33.06 -9.58
CA PHE A 42 38.31 -33.58 -8.21
C PHE A 42 38.30 -35.11 -8.14
N GLY A 43 39.22 -35.72 -7.36
CA GLY A 43 39.24 -37.17 -7.11
C GLY A 43 39.45 -38.03 -8.36
N GLY A 44 40.29 -37.57 -9.29
CA GLY A 44 40.54 -38.24 -10.58
C GLY A 44 39.45 -38.02 -11.64
N VAL A 45 38.37 -37.29 -11.30
CA VAL A 45 37.30 -36.92 -12.21
C VAL A 45 37.50 -35.49 -12.72
N ALA A 46 37.44 -35.28 -14.03
CA ALA A 46 37.45 -33.96 -14.66
C ALA A 46 36.13 -33.70 -15.38
N ILE A 47 35.65 -32.45 -15.35
CA ILE A 47 34.42 -32.04 -16.02
C ILE A 47 34.72 -30.84 -16.93
N SER A 48 34.42 -30.99 -18.22
CA SER A 48 34.59 -29.95 -19.23
C SER A 48 33.58 -28.80 -19.05
N PRO A 49 33.80 -27.62 -19.67
CA PRO A 49 32.81 -26.54 -19.72
C PRO A 49 31.47 -26.94 -20.36
N SER A 50 31.48 -27.95 -21.23
CA SER A 50 30.26 -28.52 -21.83
C SER A 50 29.56 -29.56 -20.94
N GLY A 51 30.13 -29.87 -19.76
CA GLY A 51 29.56 -30.81 -18.78
C GLY A 51 29.93 -32.28 -19.01
N VAL A 52 30.91 -32.57 -19.87
CA VAL A 52 31.41 -33.93 -20.11
C VAL A 52 32.28 -34.36 -18.93
N VAL A 53 32.00 -35.53 -18.36
CA VAL A 53 32.69 -36.09 -17.21
C VAL A 53 33.66 -37.18 -17.66
N THR A 54 34.94 -37.03 -17.33
CA THR A 54 35.99 -38.01 -17.62
C THR A 54 36.67 -38.47 -16.34
N LYS A 55 37.17 -39.72 -16.33
CA LYS A 55 38.01 -40.26 -15.25
C LYS A 55 39.12 -41.10 -15.87
N SER A 56 40.37 -40.79 -15.57
CA SER A 56 41.55 -41.47 -16.15
C SER A 56 41.50 -41.58 -17.68
N GLY A 57 41.17 -40.49 -18.37
CA GLY A 57 41.09 -40.43 -19.84
C GLY A 57 39.81 -41.00 -20.47
N ARG A 58 38.97 -41.73 -19.72
CA ARG A 58 37.73 -42.34 -20.23
C ARG A 58 36.51 -41.45 -19.98
N THR A 59 35.68 -41.24 -21.00
CA THR A 59 34.38 -40.53 -20.88
C THR A 59 33.35 -41.39 -20.16
N LEU A 60 32.79 -40.87 -19.07
CA LEU A 60 31.79 -41.57 -18.24
C LEU A 60 30.35 -41.11 -18.53
N GLY A 61 30.17 -39.90 -19.06
CA GLY A 61 28.86 -39.34 -19.38
C GLY A 61 28.88 -37.81 -19.40
N LYS A 62 27.70 -37.20 -19.58
CA LYS A 62 27.51 -35.74 -19.57
C LYS A 62 26.49 -35.36 -18.51
N LEU A 63 26.73 -34.28 -17.77
CA LEU A 63 25.77 -33.69 -16.82
C LEU A 63 25.50 -32.22 -17.15
N PRO A 64 24.29 -31.71 -16.88
CA PRO A 64 23.98 -30.30 -17.06
C PRO A 64 24.70 -29.46 -16.00
N LEU A 65 25.43 -28.42 -16.39
CA LEU A 65 26.13 -27.55 -15.44
C LEU A 65 25.24 -26.40 -14.97
N PRO A 66 25.06 -26.20 -13.65
CA PRO A 66 24.30 -25.05 -13.14
C PRO A 66 25.13 -23.76 -13.24
N PRO A 67 24.60 -22.65 -13.80
CA PRO A 67 25.31 -21.38 -13.90
C PRO A 67 25.06 -20.46 -12.69
N PRO A 68 26.09 -19.95 -11.97
CA PRO A 68 27.48 -20.39 -11.95
C PRO A 68 27.70 -21.60 -11.00
N PRO A 69 28.60 -22.53 -11.35
CA PRO A 69 28.92 -23.68 -10.51
C PRO A 69 29.62 -23.22 -9.23
N ARG A 70 29.24 -23.83 -8.10
CA ARG A 70 29.70 -23.45 -6.75
C ARG A 70 30.61 -24.51 -6.12
N SER A 71 30.28 -25.78 -6.27
CA SER A 71 31.04 -26.88 -5.68
C SER A 71 30.88 -28.19 -6.44
N LEU A 72 31.96 -28.96 -6.53
CA LEU A 72 31.98 -30.32 -7.04
C LEU A 72 32.11 -31.32 -5.87
N SER A 73 31.31 -32.38 -5.92
CA SER A 73 31.42 -33.54 -5.05
C SER A 73 31.39 -34.83 -5.86
N VAL A 74 32.30 -35.75 -5.55
CA VAL A 74 32.39 -37.08 -6.15
C VAL A 74 32.31 -38.12 -5.04
N HIS A 75 31.45 -39.11 -5.21
CA HIS A 75 31.23 -40.18 -4.25
C HIS A 75 31.27 -41.53 -4.96
N GLU A 76 32.14 -42.42 -4.49
CA GLU A 76 32.05 -43.84 -4.82
C GLU A 76 31.20 -44.53 -3.74
N LEU A 77 30.19 -45.28 -4.16
CA LEU A 77 29.30 -46.00 -3.25
C LEU A 77 28.85 -47.32 -3.88
N SER A 78 28.56 -48.31 -3.03
CA SER A 78 27.89 -49.54 -3.47
C SER A 78 26.40 -49.47 -3.14
N VAL A 79 25.54 -49.74 -4.15
CA VAL A 79 24.09 -49.81 -4.01
C VAL A 79 23.64 -51.21 -4.42
N ARG A 80 23.07 -51.98 -3.49
CA ARG A 80 22.73 -53.41 -3.71
C ARG A 80 23.92 -54.22 -4.28
N GLY A 81 25.12 -53.97 -3.78
CA GLY A 81 26.34 -54.62 -4.26
C GLY A 81 26.95 -53.99 -5.52
N GLN A 82 26.21 -53.18 -6.28
CA GLN A 82 26.69 -52.55 -7.51
C GLN A 82 27.55 -51.31 -7.22
N PRO A 83 28.81 -51.24 -7.67
CA PRO A 83 29.68 -50.08 -7.46
C PRO A 83 29.30 -48.94 -8.43
N LEU A 84 28.90 -47.81 -7.85
CA LEU A 84 28.49 -46.60 -8.56
C LEU A 84 29.37 -45.40 -8.20
N LEU A 85 29.63 -44.58 -9.22
CA LEU A 85 30.23 -43.26 -9.10
C LEU A 85 29.12 -42.21 -9.22
N HIS A 86 28.99 -41.36 -8.19
CA HIS A 86 28.10 -40.21 -8.17
C HIS A 86 28.90 -38.93 -8.24
N VAL A 87 28.71 -38.18 -9.33
CA VAL A 87 29.33 -36.87 -9.56
C VAL A 87 28.21 -35.82 -9.47
N ARG A 88 28.43 -34.80 -8.65
CA ARG A 88 27.46 -33.73 -8.42
C ARG A 88 28.13 -32.37 -8.45
N VAL A 89 27.64 -31.50 -9.33
CA VAL A 89 28.04 -30.09 -9.43
C VAL A 89 26.88 -29.25 -8.93
N ALA A 90 27.03 -28.61 -7.77
CA ALA A 90 26.01 -27.72 -7.22
C ALA A 90 26.26 -26.27 -7.64
N GLY A 91 25.20 -25.55 -8.02
CA GLY A 91 25.19 -24.13 -8.36
C GLY A 91 24.96 -23.22 -7.15
N ARG A 92 24.95 -21.90 -7.39
CA ARG A 92 24.62 -20.89 -6.35
C ARG A 92 23.12 -20.75 -6.09
N ASP A 93 22.30 -21.05 -7.09
CA ASP A 93 20.83 -21.00 -7.09
C ASP A 93 20.17 -22.22 -6.42
N GLY A 94 20.96 -23.14 -5.87
CA GLY A 94 20.47 -24.37 -5.25
C GLY A 94 20.18 -25.50 -6.24
N ARG A 95 20.29 -25.26 -7.55
CA ARG A 95 20.24 -26.31 -8.57
C ARG A 95 21.55 -27.09 -8.61
N ALA A 96 21.50 -28.33 -9.06
CA ALA A 96 22.68 -29.15 -9.26
C ALA A 96 22.57 -30.02 -10.52
N GLY A 97 23.68 -30.18 -11.21
CA GLY A 97 23.86 -31.22 -12.21
C GLY A 97 24.40 -32.48 -11.56
N GLU A 98 23.75 -33.62 -11.79
CA GLU A 98 24.17 -34.89 -11.20
C GLU A 98 24.32 -35.98 -12.26
N LEU A 99 25.38 -36.77 -12.12
CA LEU A 99 25.65 -37.99 -12.89
C LEU A 99 25.85 -39.16 -11.90
N VAL A 100 25.14 -40.26 -12.11
CA VAL A 100 25.32 -41.53 -11.41
C VAL A 100 25.56 -42.60 -12.45
N VAL A 101 26.71 -43.26 -12.38
CA VAL A 101 27.16 -44.21 -13.40
C VAL A 101 27.99 -45.33 -12.78
N GLY A 102 27.99 -46.52 -13.39
CA GLY A 102 28.89 -47.61 -12.99
C GLY A 102 30.36 -47.30 -13.25
N ARG A 103 31.28 -48.04 -12.61
CA ARG A 103 32.74 -47.81 -12.68
C ARG A 103 33.32 -47.78 -14.10
N SER A 104 32.77 -48.56 -15.02
CA SER A 104 33.20 -48.65 -16.42
C SER A 104 32.50 -47.64 -17.36
N GLY A 105 31.66 -46.75 -16.81
CA GLY A 105 30.75 -45.89 -17.60
C GLY A 105 29.39 -46.54 -17.87
N LYS A 106 29.18 -47.80 -17.47
CA LYS A 106 27.89 -48.52 -17.56
C LYS A 106 27.58 -49.27 -16.26
N PRO A 107 26.30 -49.38 -15.85
CA PRO A 107 25.14 -48.72 -16.44
C PRO A 107 25.10 -47.22 -16.10
N LEU A 108 24.56 -46.40 -17.00
CA LEU A 108 24.18 -45.01 -16.70
C LEU A 108 22.89 -45.02 -15.89
N VAL A 109 22.98 -44.65 -14.61
CA VAL A 109 21.82 -44.68 -13.69
C VAL A 109 21.04 -43.37 -13.75
N PHE A 110 21.71 -42.22 -13.74
CA PHE A 110 21.07 -40.91 -13.78
C PHE A 110 22.02 -39.88 -14.39
N ALA A 111 21.52 -39.03 -15.28
CA ALA A 111 22.19 -37.81 -15.73
C ALA A 111 21.13 -36.71 -15.85
N GLY A 112 21.23 -35.63 -15.06
CA GLY A 112 20.24 -34.56 -15.13
C GLY A 112 20.30 -33.54 -14.00
N SER A 113 19.38 -32.57 -14.05
CA SER A 113 19.30 -31.47 -13.09
C SER A 113 18.37 -31.77 -11.91
N THR A 114 18.86 -31.54 -10.70
CA THR A 114 18.14 -31.55 -9.41
C THR A 114 18.10 -30.14 -8.79
N GLY A 115 17.28 -29.94 -7.76
CA GLY A 115 17.05 -28.65 -7.10
C GLY A 115 15.71 -27.98 -7.47
N PRO A 116 15.55 -26.68 -7.17
CA PRO A 116 14.32 -25.92 -7.42
C PRO A 116 13.91 -25.88 -8.90
N ARG A 117 12.61 -26.05 -9.15
CA ARG A 117 11.95 -26.09 -10.46
C ARG A 117 10.74 -25.17 -10.47
N GLY A 118 10.41 -24.70 -11.68
CA GLY A 118 9.40 -23.67 -11.94
C GLY A 118 9.93 -22.25 -11.83
N VAL A 119 9.03 -21.26 -11.93
CA VAL A 119 9.36 -19.84 -12.12
C VAL A 119 9.94 -19.23 -10.84
N ASP A 120 9.36 -19.57 -9.70
CA ASP A 120 9.75 -19.12 -8.36
C ASP A 120 10.36 -20.24 -7.51
N GLY A 121 10.53 -21.44 -8.06
CA GLY A 121 11.09 -22.58 -7.34
C GLY A 121 10.06 -23.29 -6.45
N GLU A 122 8.77 -23.20 -6.82
CA GLU A 122 7.63 -23.68 -6.06
C GLU A 122 7.65 -25.20 -5.79
N HIS A 123 8.40 -25.96 -6.59
CA HIS A 123 8.69 -27.36 -6.34
C HIS A 123 10.15 -27.69 -6.64
N SER A 124 10.62 -28.87 -6.24
CA SER A 124 12.03 -29.27 -6.45
C SER A 124 12.20 -30.76 -6.67
N ARG A 125 13.23 -31.13 -7.45
CA ARG A 125 13.58 -32.53 -7.74
C ARG A 125 14.83 -32.93 -6.98
N HIS A 126 14.82 -34.12 -6.40
CA HIS A 126 15.89 -34.61 -5.53
C HIS A 126 16.29 -36.03 -5.89
N LEU A 127 17.59 -36.32 -5.79
CA LEU A 127 18.15 -37.65 -5.94
C LEU A 127 18.72 -38.12 -4.60
N SER A 128 18.36 -39.33 -4.18
CA SER A 128 18.85 -39.96 -2.95
C SER A 128 19.47 -41.31 -3.26
N LEU A 129 20.74 -41.48 -2.87
CA LEU A 129 21.47 -42.73 -2.99
C LEU A 129 21.75 -43.33 -1.61
N THR A 130 21.18 -44.50 -1.36
CA THR A 130 21.36 -45.28 -0.13
C THR A 130 21.97 -46.64 -0.47
N LYS A 131 22.50 -47.37 0.51
CA LYS A 131 23.02 -48.73 0.28
C LYS A 131 21.97 -49.67 -0.35
N ALA A 132 20.68 -49.41 -0.10
CA ALA A 132 19.58 -50.24 -0.58
C ALA A 132 19.01 -49.82 -1.94
N ARG A 133 19.09 -48.53 -2.31
CA ARG A 133 18.37 -47.99 -3.48
C ARG A 133 18.89 -46.65 -4.00
N VAL A 134 18.63 -46.40 -5.28
CA VAL A 134 18.67 -45.09 -5.93
C VAL A 134 17.24 -44.59 -6.13
N LEU A 135 16.92 -43.44 -5.54
CA LEU A 135 15.57 -42.88 -5.50
C LEU A 135 15.56 -41.45 -6.05
N LEU A 136 14.77 -41.22 -7.10
CA LEU A 136 14.46 -39.89 -7.62
C LEU A 136 13.06 -39.48 -7.14
N TYR A 137 12.91 -38.28 -6.59
CA TYR A 137 11.61 -37.84 -6.04
C TYR A 137 11.48 -36.32 -6.10
N GLU A 138 10.28 -35.83 -5.85
CA GLU A 138 9.95 -34.40 -5.84
C GLU A 138 9.56 -33.91 -4.45
N ARG A 139 9.66 -32.60 -4.22
CA ARG A 139 9.25 -31.90 -3.01
C ARG A 139 8.53 -30.61 -3.36
N ARG A 140 7.66 -30.15 -2.47
CA ARG A 140 6.97 -28.86 -2.55
C ARG A 140 6.76 -28.32 -1.14
N ASP A 141 7.03 -27.03 -0.93
CA ASP A 141 7.05 -26.42 0.40
C ASP A 141 5.67 -26.42 1.08
N GLY A 142 4.59 -26.44 0.29
CA GLY A 142 3.21 -26.59 0.78
C GLY A 142 2.79 -28.02 1.11
N VAL A 143 3.48 -29.03 0.58
CA VAL A 143 3.10 -30.45 0.71
C VAL A 143 4.08 -31.15 1.62
N VAL A 144 3.85 -31.03 2.93
CA VAL A 144 4.75 -31.55 3.98
C VAL A 144 4.00 -32.27 5.08
N ARG A 145 4.69 -33.23 5.72
CA ARG A 145 4.20 -33.92 6.90
C ARG A 145 4.46 -33.12 8.17
N CYS A 146 3.61 -33.31 9.18
CA CYS A 146 3.73 -32.59 10.45
C CYS A 146 4.94 -33.01 11.30
N ASP A 147 5.49 -34.21 11.07
CA ASP A 147 6.70 -34.69 11.76
C ASP A 147 8.00 -34.11 11.18
N GLY A 148 7.92 -33.24 10.17
CA GLY A 148 9.07 -32.59 9.54
C GLY A 148 9.91 -33.52 8.67
N LYS A 149 9.50 -34.78 8.45
CA LYS A 149 10.18 -35.68 7.53
C LYS A 149 9.94 -35.26 6.07
N PRO A 150 10.90 -35.55 5.17
CA PRO A 150 10.74 -35.27 3.75
C PRO A 150 9.47 -35.88 3.15
N SER A 151 8.76 -35.09 2.36
CA SER A 151 7.76 -35.59 1.42
C SER A 151 8.47 -36.22 0.24
N TYR A 152 8.38 -37.54 0.11
CA TYR A 152 8.88 -38.24 -1.07
C TYR A 152 7.78 -38.26 -2.12
N LEU A 153 7.51 -37.11 -2.77
CA LEU A 153 6.45 -37.00 -3.77
C LEU A 153 6.87 -37.71 -5.07
N PHE A 154 5.95 -38.46 -5.65
CA PHE A 154 6.14 -39.25 -6.88
C PHE A 154 7.49 -39.98 -6.94
N PRO A 155 7.80 -40.83 -5.93
CA PRO A 155 9.09 -41.47 -5.83
C PRO A 155 9.30 -42.45 -6.98
N ARG A 156 10.46 -42.40 -7.62
CA ARG A 156 10.88 -43.29 -8.70
C ARG A 156 12.14 -44.03 -8.29
N LEU A 157 12.04 -45.36 -8.27
CA LEU A 157 13.14 -46.26 -7.94
C LEU A 157 13.84 -46.69 -9.24
N TYR A 158 15.17 -46.70 -9.21
CA TYR A 158 15.93 -47.28 -10.32
C TYR A 158 15.88 -48.81 -10.30
N ASP A 159 15.38 -49.41 -11.37
CA ASP A 159 15.39 -50.86 -11.59
C ASP A 159 16.68 -51.23 -12.32
N PHE A 160 17.62 -51.87 -11.62
CA PHE A 160 18.92 -52.25 -12.18
C PHE A 160 18.81 -53.31 -13.28
N ALA A 161 17.82 -54.20 -13.21
CA ALA A 161 17.62 -55.24 -14.23
C ALA A 161 17.07 -54.64 -15.53
N ARG A 162 16.17 -53.65 -15.42
CA ARG A 162 15.55 -52.98 -16.57
C ARG A 162 16.23 -51.68 -16.99
N GLN A 163 17.29 -51.28 -16.28
CA GLN A 163 18.05 -50.04 -16.47
C GLN A 163 17.19 -48.78 -16.64
N ARG A 164 16.10 -48.66 -15.87
CA ARG A 164 15.19 -47.51 -15.95
C ARG A 164 14.57 -47.16 -14.61
N PHE A 165 14.22 -45.89 -14.42
CA PHE A 165 13.41 -45.45 -13.29
C PHE A 165 11.96 -45.90 -13.47
N ARG A 166 11.37 -46.44 -12.40
CA ARG A 166 9.95 -46.80 -12.34
C ARG A 166 9.31 -46.12 -11.15
N LEU A 167 8.05 -45.70 -11.31
CA LEU A 167 7.25 -45.22 -10.18
C LEU A 167 7.25 -46.29 -9.08
N ALA A 168 7.55 -45.88 -7.86
CA ALA A 168 7.60 -46.73 -6.70
C ALA A 168 6.51 -46.27 -5.72
N ALA A 169 5.81 -47.23 -5.12
CA ALA A 169 4.97 -46.91 -3.98
C ALA A 169 5.86 -46.38 -2.82
N PRO A 170 5.39 -45.40 -2.04
CA PRO A 170 6.07 -44.99 -0.82
C PRO A 170 6.30 -46.20 0.08
N SER A 171 7.40 -46.20 0.83
CA SER A 171 7.67 -47.33 1.74
C SER A 171 6.68 -47.34 2.89
N ARG A 172 6.22 -48.54 3.30
CA ARG A 172 5.37 -48.68 4.48
C ARG A 172 5.98 -47.98 5.69
N PRO A 173 5.19 -47.20 6.45
CA PRO A 173 5.73 -46.40 7.54
C PRO A 173 6.17 -47.27 8.72
N LYS A 174 7.48 -47.43 8.89
CA LYS A 174 8.04 -47.96 10.14
C LYS A 174 8.00 -46.87 11.21
N MET A 175 7.05 -46.98 12.14
CA MET A 175 6.80 -46.00 13.22
C MET A 175 6.76 -46.71 14.57
N PRO A 176 7.92 -47.02 15.18
CA PRO A 176 7.95 -47.53 16.54
C PRO A 176 7.43 -46.47 17.54
N GLY A 177 6.76 -46.93 18.60
CA GLY A 177 6.23 -46.09 19.68
C GLY A 177 4.94 -45.32 19.37
N ALA A 178 4.16 -45.75 18.37
CA ALA A 178 2.83 -45.17 18.13
C ALA A 178 1.78 -45.76 19.06
N THR A 179 1.10 -44.92 19.83
CA THR A 179 -0.02 -45.31 20.70
C THR A 179 -1.17 -45.85 19.83
N ARG A 180 -1.74 -46.99 20.19
CA ARG A 180 -2.83 -47.61 19.43
C ARG A 180 -4.16 -46.94 19.76
N LEU A 181 -4.93 -46.59 18.75
CA LEU A 181 -6.31 -46.13 18.85
C LEU A 181 -7.21 -46.95 17.91
N THR A 182 -8.49 -47.04 18.25
CA THR A 182 -9.48 -47.74 17.44
C THR A 182 -10.53 -46.74 16.96
N ALA A 183 -10.84 -46.77 15.67
CA ALA A 183 -11.93 -45.98 15.10
C ALA A 183 -13.28 -46.64 15.42
N THR A 184 -14.29 -45.86 15.81
CA THR A 184 -15.62 -46.36 16.21
C THR A 184 -16.75 -45.63 15.48
N GLN A 185 -17.95 -46.21 15.38
CA GLN A 185 -19.12 -45.52 14.79
C GLN A 185 -19.94 -44.74 15.81
N SER A 186 -19.64 -44.91 17.11
CA SER A 186 -20.36 -44.24 18.19
C SER A 186 -19.96 -42.77 18.27
N LEU A 187 -20.96 -41.90 18.46
CA LEU A 187 -20.72 -40.48 18.68
C LEU A 187 -19.89 -40.29 19.97
N PRO A 188 -18.82 -39.49 19.95
CA PRO A 188 -18.00 -39.23 21.13
C PRO A 188 -18.82 -38.64 22.29
N ALA A 189 -18.54 -39.10 23.51
CA ALA A 189 -19.16 -38.56 24.71
C ALA A 189 -18.94 -37.04 24.84
N GLY A 190 -20.03 -36.31 25.13
CA GLY A 190 -20.02 -34.85 25.24
C GLY A 190 -20.05 -34.09 23.92
N LEU A 191 -20.08 -34.76 22.76
CA LEU A 191 -20.40 -34.11 21.49
C LEU A 191 -21.91 -34.17 21.27
N ALA A 192 -22.57 -33.02 21.23
CA ALA A 192 -24.00 -32.98 20.97
C ALA A 192 -24.33 -33.49 19.56
N ALA A 193 -25.41 -34.26 19.40
CA ALA A 193 -25.88 -34.73 18.10
C ALA A 193 -26.22 -33.58 17.14
N SER A 194 -26.50 -32.37 17.64
CA SER A 194 -26.69 -31.16 16.85
C SER A 194 -25.39 -30.53 16.32
N ASN A 195 -24.22 -30.96 16.80
CA ASN A 195 -22.88 -30.43 16.47
C ASN A 195 -22.11 -31.37 15.52
N VAL A 196 -22.79 -32.04 14.59
CA VAL A 196 -22.13 -32.97 13.65
C VAL A 196 -21.16 -32.24 12.72
N ALA A 197 -21.39 -30.97 12.39
CA ALA A 197 -20.45 -30.16 11.63
C ALA A 197 -19.51 -29.39 12.57
N PRO A 198 -18.18 -29.58 12.48
CA PRO A 198 -17.24 -28.89 13.36
C PRO A 198 -17.22 -27.39 13.06
N LEU A 199 -16.82 -26.58 14.04
CA LEU A 199 -16.61 -25.15 13.89
C LEU A 199 -15.41 -24.81 12.97
N GLY A 200 -14.65 -25.82 12.53
CA GLY A 200 -13.76 -25.78 11.36
C GLY A 200 -12.44 -25.05 11.60
N THR A 201 -11.74 -25.34 12.69
CA THR A 201 -10.44 -24.71 13.00
C THR A 201 -9.29 -25.22 12.12
N PHE A 202 -9.41 -26.44 11.59
CA PHE A 202 -8.48 -27.09 10.67
C PHE A 202 -9.02 -27.06 9.25
N ARG A 203 -8.10 -27.10 8.28
CA ARG A 203 -8.39 -27.40 6.88
C ARG A 203 -7.36 -28.35 6.30
N VAL A 204 -7.79 -29.25 5.44
CA VAL A 204 -6.86 -30.09 4.67
C VAL A 204 -6.13 -29.21 3.66
N SER A 205 -4.81 -29.11 3.81
CA SER A 205 -3.98 -28.18 3.04
C SER A 205 -3.12 -28.85 1.98
N ALA A 206 -2.91 -30.16 2.08
CA ALA A 206 -2.02 -30.89 1.20
C ALA A 206 -2.29 -32.38 1.17
N VAL A 207 -1.98 -33.00 0.04
CA VAL A 207 -1.94 -34.45 -0.18
C VAL A 207 -0.67 -34.83 -0.92
N SER A 208 -0.15 -36.03 -0.68
CA SER A 208 1.05 -36.49 -1.37
C SER A 208 0.80 -36.89 -2.82
N THR A 209 -0.44 -37.26 -3.15
CA THR A 209 -0.90 -37.65 -4.49
C THR A 209 -2.39 -37.34 -4.62
N HIS A 210 -2.89 -37.25 -5.86
CA HIS A 210 -4.31 -37.16 -6.16
C HIS A 210 -4.60 -37.74 -7.55
N VAL A 211 -5.77 -38.36 -7.76
CA VAL A 211 -6.20 -38.76 -9.11
C VAL A 211 -6.24 -37.55 -10.02
N GLY A 212 -5.57 -37.61 -11.17
CA GLY A 212 -5.58 -36.51 -12.15
C GLY A 212 -4.47 -35.48 -11.98
N ASP A 213 -3.58 -35.63 -10.99
CA ASP A 213 -2.42 -34.74 -10.80
C ASP A 213 -1.30 -34.93 -11.87
N GLY A 214 -1.44 -35.90 -12.78
CA GLY A 214 -0.43 -36.22 -13.80
C GLY A 214 0.90 -36.71 -13.22
N LEU A 215 0.94 -37.10 -11.95
CA LEU A 215 2.12 -37.54 -11.22
C LEU A 215 3.24 -36.48 -11.12
N ALA A 216 2.85 -35.21 -10.92
CA ALA A 216 3.75 -34.06 -10.81
C ALA A 216 3.45 -33.16 -9.60
N ALA A 217 4.49 -32.77 -8.85
CA ALA A 217 4.32 -31.99 -7.61
C ALA A 217 3.70 -30.59 -7.83
N GLN A 218 3.88 -30.03 -9.01
CA GLN A 218 3.34 -28.73 -9.40
C GLN A 218 1.81 -28.73 -9.52
N HIS A 219 1.18 -29.88 -9.83
CA HIS A 219 -0.27 -30.00 -9.97
C HIS A 219 -1.01 -30.35 -8.67
N LEU A 220 -0.29 -30.66 -7.59
CA LEU A 220 -0.92 -30.96 -6.30
C LEU A 220 -1.66 -29.72 -5.78
N ALA A 221 -2.88 -29.92 -5.29
CA ALA A 221 -3.69 -28.88 -4.65
C ALA A 221 -4.21 -29.37 -3.29
N ALA A 222 -4.77 -28.46 -2.50
CA ALA A 222 -5.53 -28.84 -1.33
C ALA A 222 -6.79 -29.61 -1.79
N PRO A 223 -7.06 -30.82 -1.28
CA PRO A 223 -8.22 -31.61 -1.71
C PRO A 223 -9.49 -31.00 -1.13
N HIS A 224 -10.29 -30.35 -1.97
CA HIS A 224 -11.51 -29.69 -1.50
C HIS A 224 -12.58 -30.71 -1.08
N GLU A 225 -12.58 -31.87 -1.72
CA GLU A 225 -13.54 -32.97 -1.53
C GLU A 225 -13.54 -33.51 -0.09
N ILE A 226 -12.43 -33.39 0.63
CA ILE A 226 -12.30 -33.98 1.98
C ILE A 226 -12.87 -33.06 3.08
N ASP A 227 -13.07 -31.78 2.77
CA ASP A 227 -13.38 -30.72 3.75
C ASP A 227 -14.53 -29.81 3.27
N ASP A 228 -15.35 -30.27 2.32
CA ASP A 228 -16.52 -29.54 1.81
C ASP A 228 -17.83 -29.91 2.54
N GLY A 229 -17.80 -30.95 3.37
CA GLY A 229 -18.92 -31.42 4.17
C GLY A 229 -19.87 -32.35 3.41
N LYS A 230 -19.51 -32.76 2.20
CA LYS A 230 -20.30 -33.59 1.28
C LYS A 230 -19.65 -34.98 1.11
N PRO A 231 -20.13 -36.00 1.85
CA PRO A 231 -19.57 -37.35 1.77
C PRO A 231 -19.68 -37.99 0.39
N GLU A 232 -20.50 -37.45 -0.52
CA GLU A 232 -20.59 -37.91 -1.90
C GLU A 232 -19.39 -37.52 -2.78
N THR A 233 -18.55 -36.62 -2.30
CA THR A 233 -17.26 -36.29 -2.92
C THR A 233 -16.13 -37.01 -2.20
N ALA A 234 -15.08 -37.40 -2.94
CA ALA A 234 -13.99 -38.15 -2.34
C ALA A 234 -12.65 -37.86 -2.99
N TRP A 235 -11.62 -37.72 -2.14
CA TRP A 235 -10.24 -37.82 -2.58
C TRP A 235 -9.89 -39.29 -2.83
N SER A 236 -9.10 -39.54 -3.87
CA SER A 236 -8.52 -40.84 -4.17
C SER A 236 -7.02 -40.73 -4.43
N GLU A 237 -6.27 -41.76 -4.03
CA GLU A 237 -4.83 -41.85 -4.29
C GLU A 237 -4.52 -41.83 -5.79
N GLY A 238 -3.40 -41.21 -6.15
CA GLY A 238 -3.00 -40.96 -7.54
C GLY A 238 -2.18 -42.08 -8.19
N LEU A 239 -1.47 -42.91 -7.42
CA LEU A 239 -0.46 -43.85 -7.95
C LEU A 239 -1.06 -45.14 -8.54
N GLY A 240 -2.35 -45.42 -8.31
CA GLY A 240 -2.99 -46.68 -8.70
C GLY A 240 -2.56 -47.85 -7.82
N THR A 241 -2.13 -47.55 -6.60
CA THR A 241 -1.72 -48.53 -5.57
C THR A 241 -2.74 -48.53 -4.43
N ASP A 242 -2.51 -49.33 -3.39
CA ASP A 242 -3.32 -49.27 -2.16
C ASP A 242 -3.04 -48.01 -1.30
N GLY A 243 -2.18 -47.11 -1.76
CA GLY A 243 -1.89 -45.82 -1.12
C GLY A 243 -0.95 -45.90 0.09
N HIS A 244 -0.34 -47.06 0.38
CA HIS A 244 0.51 -47.18 1.57
C HIS A 244 1.67 -46.16 1.57
N GLY A 245 1.88 -45.50 2.71
CA GLY A 245 2.90 -44.47 2.90
C GLY A 245 2.59 -43.11 2.25
N GLU A 246 1.46 -42.97 1.55
CA GLU A 246 0.91 -41.67 1.15
C GLU A 246 0.27 -40.96 2.33
N PHE A 247 0.16 -39.63 2.25
CA PHE A 247 -0.35 -38.82 3.34
C PHE A 247 -1.22 -37.64 2.91
N LEU A 248 -2.02 -37.20 3.87
CA LEU A 248 -2.79 -35.96 3.83
C LEU A 248 -2.35 -35.11 5.02
N THR A 249 -2.32 -33.79 4.86
CA THR A 249 -1.95 -32.85 5.94
C THR A 249 -2.99 -31.75 6.08
N ALA A 250 -3.58 -31.68 7.28
CA ALA A 250 -4.42 -30.59 7.71
C ALA A 250 -3.65 -29.60 8.59
N ARG A 251 -4.01 -28.32 8.48
CA ARG A 251 -3.42 -27.24 9.26
C ARG A 251 -4.50 -26.43 9.96
N ALA A 252 -4.21 -26.03 11.20
CA ALA A 252 -5.09 -25.18 11.97
C ALA A 252 -4.71 -23.71 11.79
N THR A 253 -5.72 -22.83 11.86
CA THR A 253 -5.44 -21.44 12.22
C THR A 253 -4.87 -21.43 13.64
N PRO A 254 -3.79 -20.67 13.94
CA PRO A 254 -3.26 -20.54 15.29
C PRO A 254 -4.37 -20.20 16.29
N SER A 255 -4.53 -21.03 17.31
CA SER A 255 -5.72 -21.07 18.14
C SER A 255 -5.43 -21.68 19.52
N PRO A 256 -6.08 -21.20 20.60
CA PRO A 256 -5.99 -21.85 21.91
C PRO A 256 -6.83 -23.13 21.99
N TYR A 257 -7.73 -23.37 21.04
CA TYR A 257 -8.64 -24.53 21.03
C TYR A 257 -7.85 -25.80 20.68
N ARG A 258 -7.88 -26.79 21.60
CA ARG A 258 -7.16 -28.06 21.46
C ARG A 258 -7.98 -29.05 20.65
N LEU A 259 -7.32 -29.88 19.84
CA LEU A 259 -7.93 -30.98 19.10
C LEU A 259 -8.31 -32.10 20.08
N ARG A 260 -9.54 -32.60 19.98
CA ARG A 260 -10.09 -33.64 20.85
C ARG A 260 -10.52 -34.90 20.11
N ALA A 261 -11.05 -34.75 18.89
CA ALA A 261 -11.42 -35.89 18.06
C ALA A 261 -11.23 -35.61 16.56
N VAL A 262 -11.13 -36.68 15.79
CA VAL A 262 -11.12 -36.68 14.32
C VAL A 262 -12.25 -37.59 13.85
N ALA A 263 -13.05 -37.14 12.89
CA ALA A 263 -14.04 -37.98 12.22
C ALA A 263 -13.62 -38.20 10.77
N ILE A 264 -13.76 -39.43 10.28
CA ILE A 264 -13.35 -39.81 8.93
C ILE A 264 -14.43 -40.64 8.24
N VAL A 265 -14.65 -40.43 6.94
CA VAL A 265 -15.45 -41.33 6.10
C VAL A 265 -14.48 -42.14 5.22
N PRO A 266 -14.14 -43.39 5.60
CA PRO A 266 -13.04 -44.16 5.02
C PRO A 266 -13.46 -44.92 3.76
N GLY A 267 -13.49 -44.24 2.62
CA GLY A 267 -13.78 -44.83 1.30
C GLY A 267 -14.27 -43.77 0.31
N ASP A 268 -14.80 -44.23 -0.83
CA ASP A 268 -15.53 -43.39 -1.80
C ASP A 268 -17.03 -43.50 -1.51
N ALA A 269 -17.58 -42.53 -0.80
CA ALA A 269 -18.93 -42.56 -0.25
C ALA A 269 -19.98 -41.91 -1.17
N ARG A 270 -19.65 -41.73 -2.46
CA ARG A 270 -20.61 -41.31 -3.50
C ARG A 270 -21.84 -42.20 -3.56
N ASP A 271 -21.61 -43.51 -3.55
CA ASP A 271 -22.65 -44.53 -3.53
C ASP A 271 -22.08 -45.87 -3.03
N ARG A 272 -22.96 -46.83 -2.73
CA ARG A 272 -22.56 -48.15 -2.22
C ARG A 272 -21.68 -48.95 -3.19
N ARG A 273 -21.86 -48.78 -4.51
CA ARG A 273 -21.04 -49.48 -5.52
C ARG A 273 -19.62 -48.91 -5.53
N ALA A 274 -19.46 -47.59 -5.50
CA ALA A 274 -18.18 -46.90 -5.40
C ALA A 274 -17.45 -47.30 -4.11
N PHE A 275 -18.15 -47.27 -2.98
CA PHE A 275 -17.60 -47.65 -1.67
C PHE A 275 -17.12 -49.10 -1.62
N THR A 276 -17.83 -50.01 -2.29
CA THR A 276 -17.46 -51.43 -2.41
C THR A 276 -16.26 -51.64 -3.34
N ARG A 277 -16.15 -50.83 -4.41
CA ARG A 277 -15.09 -50.95 -5.41
C ARG A 277 -13.75 -50.40 -4.93
N ALA A 278 -13.75 -49.25 -4.25
CA ALA A 278 -12.54 -48.61 -3.72
C ALA A 278 -11.97 -49.38 -2.52
N ASN A 279 -10.67 -49.19 -2.25
CA ASN A 279 -10.08 -49.63 -0.98
C ASN A 279 -10.55 -48.72 0.16
N ARG A 280 -10.74 -49.34 1.33
CA ARG A 280 -11.17 -48.66 2.56
C ARG A 280 -10.07 -48.76 3.60
N LEU A 281 -9.98 -47.78 4.49
CA LEU A 281 -8.91 -47.74 5.48
C LEU A 281 -9.01 -48.91 6.46
N ARG A 282 -7.89 -49.61 6.68
CA ARG A 282 -7.75 -50.63 7.73
C ARG A 282 -6.90 -50.10 8.88
N SER A 283 -5.80 -49.43 8.57
CA SER A 283 -5.01 -48.71 9.55
C SER A 283 -4.26 -47.53 8.93
N PHE A 284 -3.99 -46.51 9.75
CA PHE A 284 -3.20 -45.34 9.37
C PHE A 284 -2.49 -44.77 10.59
N ILE A 285 -1.49 -43.93 10.36
CA ILE A 285 -0.79 -43.18 11.42
C ILE A 285 -1.27 -41.74 11.42
N LEU A 286 -1.81 -41.30 12.55
CA LEU A 286 -2.14 -39.90 12.82
C LEU A 286 -0.94 -39.23 13.48
N LEU A 287 -0.39 -38.21 12.83
CA LEU A 287 0.73 -37.41 13.32
C LEU A 287 0.23 -36.04 13.75
N ILE A 288 0.45 -35.69 15.01
CA ILE A 288 0.08 -34.38 15.56
C ILE A 288 1.36 -33.67 15.99
N GLY A 289 1.74 -32.64 15.21
CA GLY A 289 3.05 -32.00 15.38
C GLY A 289 4.21 -32.99 15.21
N ARG A 290 5.28 -32.79 15.98
CA ARG A 290 6.49 -33.67 15.96
C ARG A 290 6.45 -34.78 17.01
N ASP A 291 5.62 -34.60 18.04
CA ASP A 291 5.77 -35.34 19.30
C ASP A 291 4.74 -36.47 19.43
N LYS A 292 3.48 -36.21 19.05
CA LYS A 292 2.39 -37.18 19.23
C LYS A 292 2.10 -37.96 17.94
N ARG A 293 2.01 -39.28 18.09
CA ARG A 293 1.78 -40.23 17.00
C ARG A 293 0.85 -41.35 17.45
N TYR A 294 -0.21 -41.59 16.68
CA TYR A 294 -1.20 -42.62 16.97
C TYR A 294 -1.33 -43.56 15.79
N ARG A 295 -1.32 -44.86 16.03
CA ARG A 295 -1.71 -45.85 15.02
C ARG A 295 -3.20 -46.12 15.21
N VAL A 296 -4.00 -45.61 14.27
CA VAL A 296 -5.45 -45.80 14.26
C VAL A 296 -5.77 -47.05 13.46
N THR A 297 -6.65 -47.90 14.00
CA THR A 297 -7.10 -49.14 13.37
C THR A 297 -8.62 -49.21 13.27
N PHE A 298 -9.11 -49.78 12.17
CA PHE A 298 -10.52 -50.14 11.99
C PHE A 298 -10.67 -51.63 12.27
N ALA A 299 -11.36 -51.96 13.37
CA ALA A 299 -11.48 -53.34 13.86
C ALA A 299 -12.11 -54.30 12.85
N ARG A 300 -13.01 -53.79 12.00
CA ARG A 300 -13.66 -54.52 10.90
C ARG A 300 -13.63 -53.68 9.62
N ASP A 301 -13.85 -54.31 8.47
CA ASP A 301 -13.98 -53.58 7.19
C ASP A 301 -15.15 -52.58 7.31
N PRO A 302 -14.93 -51.26 7.06
CA PRO A 302 -16.02 -50.28 7.06
C PRO A 302 -17.23 -50.68 6.22
N LEU A 303 -17.04 -51.47 5.15
CA LEU A 303 -18.14 -52.01 4.33
C LEU A 303 -19.09 -52.92 5.12
N SER A 304 -18.61 -53.65 6.13
CA SER A 304 -19.44 -54.52 6.97
C SER A 304 -20.45 -53.74 7.83
N ALA A 305 -20.22 -52.44 8.02
CA ALA A 305 -21.13 -51.59 8.75
C ALA A 305 -22.19 -50.90 7.86
N VAL A 306 -22.12 -51.10 6.53
CA VAL A 306 -23.09 -50.56 5.57
C VAL A 306 -24.22 -51.56 5.38
N LYS A 307 -25.36 -51.32 6.02
CA LYS A 307 -26.57 -52.15 5.88
C LYS A 307 -27.50 -51.58 4.81
N ARG A 308 -27.65 -50.25 4.77
CA ARG A 308 -28.43 -49.47 3.80
C ARG A 308 -27.52 -48.47 3.08
N ASP A 309 -27.97 -47.94 1.95
CA ASP A 309 -27.19 -46.99 1.15
C ASP A 309 -26.86 -45.70 1.92
N GLU A 310 -27.75 -45.28 2.82
CA GLU A 310 -27.56 -44.15 3.74
C GLU A 310 -26.36 -44.30 4.71
N ASP A 311 -25.91 -45.54 4.95
CA ASP A 311 -24.81 -45.82 5.90
C ASP A 311 -23.43 -45.51 5.32
N VAL A 312 -23.30 -45.38 3.99
CA VAL A 312 -22.03 -45.23 3.26
C VAL A 312 -21.29 -43.94 3.65
N GLY A 313 -22.01 -42.87 3.99
CA GLY A 313 -21.45 -41.58 4.41
C GLY A 313 -21.27 -41.41 5.93
N LYS A 314 -21.57 -42.43 6.74
CA LYS A 314 -21.49 -42.30 8.21
C LYS A 314 -20.03 -42.21 8.69
N PRO A 315 -19.70 -41.21 9.54
CA PRO A 315 -18.33 -41.02 9.99
C PRO A 315 -17.91 -42.06 11.01
N TRP A 316 -16.62 -42.36 11.00
CA TRP A 316 -15.92 -43.10 12.03
C TRP A 316 -15.10 -42.13 12.89
N TRP A 317 -15.22 -42.28 14.20
CA TRP A 317 -14.66 -41.38 15.21
C TRP A 317 -13.37 -41.93 15.80
N ILE A 318 -12.38 -41.05 15.90
CA ILE A 318 -11.12 -41.25 16.60
C ILE A 318 -11.07 -40.20 17.71
N VAL A 319 -11.30 -40.64 18.94
CA VAL A 319 -11.17 -39.78 20.13
C VAL A 319 -9.73 -39.84 20.62
N LEU A 320 -9.11 -38.67 20.82
CA LEU A 320 -7.77 -38.61 21.36
C LEU A 320 -7.81 -38.88 22.88
N PRO A 321 -6.79 -39.55 23.45
CA PRO A 321 -6.74 -39.81 24.90
C PRO A 321 -6.82 -38.53 25.74
N GLU A 322 -6.26 -37.44 25.21
CA GLU A 322 -6.26 -36.12 25.86
C GLU A 322 -6.38 -34.99 24.81
N PRO A 323 -7.05 -33.88 25.15
CA PRO A 323 -7.07 -32.68 24.31
C PRO A 323 -5.65 -32.19 24.00
N THR A 324 -5.33 -32.05 22.71
CA THR A 324 -3.97 -31.78 22.25
C THR A 324 -3.89 -30.49 21.43
N HIS A 325 -2.94 -29.59 21.76
CA HIS A 325 -2.64 -28.45 20.89
C HIS A 325 -2.06 -28.93 19.57
N ALA A 326 -2.70 -28.56 18.47
CA ALA A 326 -2.28 -28.97 17.14
C ALA A 326 -2.42 -27.81 16.16
N SER A 327 -1.32 -27.43 15.52
CA SER A 327 -1.32 -26.53 14.36
C SER A 327 -1.21 -27.30 13.03
N CYS A 328 -0.83 -28.58 13.10
CA CYS A 328 -0.59 -29.46 11.97
C CYS A 328 -0.97 -30.89 12.37
N VAL A 329 -1.80 -31.53 11.54
CA VAL A 329 -2.13 -32.95 11.65
C VAL A 329 -1.91 -33.64 10.31
N SER A 330 -1.13 -34.72 10.27
CA SER A 330 -0.98 -35.55 9.06
C SER A 330 -1.59 -36.93 9.27
N LEU A 331 -2.36 -37.39 8.28
CA LEU A 331 -2.83 -38.76 8.17
C LEU A 331 -1.91 -39.50 7.17
N LEU A 332 -1.22 -40.54 7.62
CA LEU A 332 -0.30 -41.34 6.82
C LEU A 332 -0.86 -42.76 6.66
N LEU A 333 -1.15 -43.17 5.43
CA LEU A 333 -1.77 -44.45 5.11
C LEU A 333 -0.82 -45.62 5.46
N ASP A 334 -1.32 -46.63 6.18
CA ASP A 334 -0.53 -47.81 6.62
C ASP A 334 -1.02 -49.08 5.91
N SER A 335 -2.31 -49.41 6.03
CA SER A 335 -2.92 -50.58 5.38
C SER A 335 -4.39 -50.38 5.05
N VAL A 336 -4.93 -51.18 4.12
CA VAL A 336 -6.33 -51.09 3.67
C VAL A 336 -7.04 -52.44 3.67
N TYR A 337 -8.37 -52.37 3.68
CA TYR A 337 -9.24 -53.46 3.23
C TYR A 337 -9.41 -53.34 1.71
N ALA A 338 -9.09 -54.40 0.98
CA ALA A 338 -9.09 -54.39 -0.48
C ALA A 338 -10.53 -54.29 -1.04
N GLY A 339 -10.73 -53.35 -1.95
CA GLY A 339 -11.98 -53.22 -2.71
C GLY A 339 -12.11 -54.24 -3.84
N ARG A 340 -13.30 -54.32 -4.45
CA ARG A 340 -13.51 -55.22 -5.61
C ARG A 340 -12.62 -54.89 -6.80
N ALA A 341 -12.22 -53.62 -6.98
CA ALA A 341 -11.37 -53.20 -8.09
C ALA A 341 -9.95 -53.80 -8.01
N SER A 342 -9.47 -54.09 -6.80
CA SER A 342 -8.13 -54.66 -6.54
C SER A 342 -8.01 -56.12 -6.93
N ARG A 343 -9.14 -56.86 -6.99
CA ARG A 343 -9.17 -58.31 -7.28
C ARG A 343 -9.12 -58.64 -8.78
N LYS A 344 -9.35 -57.67 -9.67
CA LYS A 344 -9.51 -57.88 -11.12
C LYS A 344 -8.23 -57.71 -11.97
N LYS A 345 -7.07 -57.37 -11.40
CA LYS A 345 -5.81 -57.20 -12.16
C LYS A 345 -4.72 -58.18 -11.67
N ARG A 346 -4.34 -59.16 -12.51
CA ARG A 346 -3.11 -59.95 -12.31
C ARG A 346 -1.90 -59.02 -12.45
N GLY A 347 -1.19 -58.79 -11.34
CA GLY A 347 0.03 -57.97 -11.26
C GLY A 347 -0.16 -56.65 -10.50
N ASN A 348 0.38 -56.58 -9.27
CA ASN A 348 0.72 -55.42 -8.42
C ASN A 348 -0.17 -54.15 -8.35
N ALA A 349 -1.36 -54.10 -8.94
CA ALA A 349 -2.29 -52.96 -8.86
C ALA A 349 -3.31 -53.17 -7.74
N GLY A 350 -3.01 -52.64 -6.54
CA GLY A 350 -3.77 -52.87 -5.29
C GLY A 350 -5.17 -52.23 -5.18
N GLY A 351 -5.74 -51.70 -6.27
CA GLY A 351 -6.95 -50.84 -6.27
C GLY A 351 -6.74 -49.51 -5.55
N ARG A 352 -7.53 -48.48 -5.84
CA ARG A 352 -7.32 -47.13 -5.31
C ARG A 352 -7.95 -46.96 -3.92
N THR A 353 -7.24 -46.29 -3.01
CA THR A 353 -7.76 -45.88 -1.70
C THR A 353 -8.42 -44.51 -1.78
N ALA A 354 -9.59 -44.39 -1.14
CA ALA A 354 -10.36 -43.16 -1.12
C ALA A 354 -10.72 -42.73 0.31
N ILE A 355 -10.87 -41.43 0.52
CA ILE A 355 -11.37 -40.81 1.75
C ILE A 355 -12.36 -39.73 1.33
N SER A 356 -13.59 -39.83 1.81
CA SER A 356 -14.64 -38.87 1.44
C SER A 356 -14.64 -37.64 2.33
N GLU A 357 -14.41 -37.81 3.64
CA GLU A 357 -14.45 -36.70 4.60
C GLU A 357 -13.38 -36.87 5.67
N LEU A 358 -12.77 -35.76 6.10
CA LEU A 358 -11.88 -35.70 7.26
C LEU A 358 -12.13 -34.43 8.08
N ARG A 359 -12.76 -34.61 9.24
CA ARG A 359 -13.22 -33.52 10.10
C ARG A 359 -12.46 -33.51 11.43
N PHE A 360 -12.12 -32.32 11.89
CA PHE A 360 -11.36 -32.11 13.12
C PHE A 360 -12.22 -31.37 14.15
N TYR A 361 -12.34 -31.96 15.34
CA TYR A 361 -13.15 -31.45 16.44
C TYR A 361 -12.25 -31.01 17.58
N THR A 362 -12.49 -29.79 18.05
CA THR A 362 -11.76 -29.15 19.13
C THR A 362 -12.62 -29.04 20.39
N ASP A 363 -12.03 -28.58 21.49
CA ASP A 363 -12.75 -28.28 22.73
C ASP A 363 -13.97 -27.37 22.53
N LEU A 364 -13.98 -26.52 21.48
CA LEU A 364 -15.15 -25.70 21.16
C LEU A 364 -16.37 -26.52 20.77
N ASP A 365 -16.16 -27.62 20.05
CA ASP A 365 -17.24 -28.42 19.46
C ASP A 365 -17.95 -29.28 20.52
N PHE A 366 -17.22 -29.64 21.58
CA PHE A 366 -17.71 -30.38 22.74
C PHE A 366 -18.24 -29.48 23.87
N GLY A 367 -18.00 -28.16 23.79
CA GLY A 367 -18.44 -27.19 24.79
C GLY A 367 -19.67 -26.39 24.37
N ALA A 368 -19.77 -25.14 24.84
CA ALA A 368 -20.87 -24.22 24.50
C ALA A 368 -20.82 -23.66 23.05
N GLY A 369 -20.01 -24.26 22.17
CA GLY A 369 -19.97 -23.95 20.75
C GLY A 369 -19.67 -22.48 20.42
N LEU A 370 -20.35 -21.97 19.39
CA LEU A 370 -20.13 -20.61 18.88
C LEU A 370 -20.44 -19.51 19.91
N ALA A 371 -21.30 -19.78 20.91
CA ALA A 371 -21.60 -18.83 21.98
C ALA A 371 -20.38 -18.60 22.90
N ALA A 372 -19.59 -19.64 23.18
CA ALA A 372 -18.32 -19.49 23.91
C ALA A 372 -17.32 -18.62 23.13
N VAL A 373 -17.30 -18.76 21.81
CA VAL A 373 -16.40 -17.98 20.93
C VAL A 373 -16.71 -16.48 20.97
N VAL A 374 -17.98 -16.09 21.17
CA VAL A 374 -18.32 -14.67 21.37
C VAL A 374 -17.73 -14.13 22.67
N LYS A 375 -17.77 -14.90 23.76
CA LYS A 375 -17.13 -14.52 25.03
C LYS A 375 -15.62 -14.35 24.88
N ASP A 376 -14.98 -15.15 24.04
CA ASP A 376 -13.56 -15.06 23.75
C ASP A 376 -13.15 -13.74 23.08
N LEU A 377 -14.09 -13.02 22.44
CA LEU A 377 -13.83 -11.65 21.96
C LEU A 377 -13.59 -10.64 23.10
N ALA A 378 -13.99 -10.94 24.33
CA ALA A 378 -13.72 -10.10 25.49
C ALA A 378 -12.37 -10.41 26.16
N SER A 379 -11.66 -11.46 25.73
CA SER A 379 -10.39 -11.86 26.35
C SER A 379 -9.25 -10.85 26.14
N ASN A 380 -8.30 -10.83 27.07
CA ASN A 380 -7.04 -10.09 26.93
C ASN A 380 -5.99 -10.85 26.11
N ASP A 381 -6.18 -12.15 25.86
CA ASP A 381 -5.28 -12.96 25.04
C ASP A 381 -5.48 -12.67 23.54
N ALA A 382 -4.45 -12.09 22.91
CA ALA A 382 -4.45 -11.74 21.50
C ALA A 382 -4.57 -12.96 20.56
N LEU A 383 -4.09 -14.15 20.96
CA LEU A 383 -4.28 -15.38 20.18
C LEU A 383 -5.74 -15.80 20.21
N ARG A 384 -6.35 -15.83 21.40
CA ARG A 384 -7.75 -16.17 21.59
C ARG A 384 -8.69 -15.23 20.84
N VAL A 385 -8.47 -13.92 20.92
CA VAL A 385 -9.28 -12.93 20.19
C VAL A 385 -9.17 -13.12 18.67
N ARG A 386 -7.95 -13.34 18.15
CA ARG A 386 -7.76 -13.58 16.70
C ARG A 386 -8.45 -14.86 16.24
N ALA A 387 -8.33 -15.93 17.01
CA ALA A 387 -8.99 -17.21 16.73
C ALA A 387 -10.52 -17.04 16.75
N ALA A 388 -11.06 -16.38 17.78
CA ALA A 388 -12.49 -16.10 17.89
C ALA A 388 -13.02 -15.28 16.70
N MET A 389 -12.33 -14.22 16.31
CA MET A 389 -12.70 -13.43 15.13
C MET A 389 -12.69 -14.25 13.83
N SER A 390 -11.74 -15.18 13.68
CA SER A 390 -11.66 -16.07 12.51
C SER A 390 -12.81 -17.07 12.47
N VAL A 391 -13.11 -17.70 13.61
CA VAL A 391 -14.22 -18.66 13.73
C VAL A 391 -15.55 -17.95 13.46
N LEU A 392 -15.84 -16.84 14.14
CA LEU A 392 -17.12 -16.12 13.96
C LEU A 392 -17.32 -15.63 12.53
N ALA A 393 -16.28 -15.11 11.87
CA ALA A 393 -16.39 -14.66 10.48
C ALA A 393 -16.78 -15.79 9.51
N ARG A 394 -16.34 -17.03 9.76
CA ARG A 394 -16.70 -18.20 8.93
C ARG A 394 -18.14 -18.66 9.11
N HIS A 395 -18.75 -18.39 10.26
CA HIS A 395 -20.11 -18.82 10.60
C HIS A 395 -21.21 -17.79 10.28
N ARG A 396 -20.86 -16.66 9.64
CA ARG A 396 -21.76 -15.65 9.04
C ARG A 396 -23.07 -15.44 9.80
N LYS A 397 -24.22 -15.80 9.22
CA LYS A 397 -25.57 -15.64 9.80
C LYS A 397 -25.68 -16.10 11.26
N ARG A 398 -25.11 -17.27 11.61
CA ARG A 398 -25.13 -17.78 13.00
C ARG A 398 -24.36 -16.87 13.94
N ALA A 399 -23.19 -16.39 13.51
CA ALA A 399 -22.39 -15.44 14.27
C ALA A 399 -23.09 -14.07 14.37
N THR A 400 -23.67 -13.56 13.29
CA THR A 400 -24.42 -12.29 13.28
C THR A 400 -25.58 -12.33 14.28
N ALA A 401 -26.35 -13.41 14.33
CA ALA A 401 -27.45 -13.58 15.27
C ALA A 401 -26.99 -13.58 16.74
N LEU A 402 -25.83 -14.20 17.04
CA LEU A 402 -25.26 -14.17 18.38
C LEU A 402 -24.73 -12.76 18.74
N LEU A 403 -23.95 -12.14 17.85
CA LEU A 403 -23.38 -10.81 18.07
C LEU A 403 -24.45 -9.72 18.21
N ALA A 404 -25.62 -9.91 17.59
CA ALA A 404 -26.75 -9.00 17.73
C ALA A 404 -27.26 -8.86 19.17
N LYS A 405 -27.08 -9.90 20.00
CA LYS A 405 -27.49 -9.90 21.42
C LYS A 405 -26.59 -9.02 22.30
N ASP A 406 -25.30 -8.94 21.94
CA ASP A 406 -24.28 -8.30 22.78
C ASP A 406 -23.94 -6.86 22.35
N ILE A 407 -24.24 -6.48 21.11
CA ILE A 407 -23.76 -5.21 20.52
C ILE A 407 -24.18 -3.96 21.31
N ASP A 408 -25.36 -3.99 21.94
CA ASP A 408 -25.90 -2.87 22.71
C ASP A 408 -25.30 -2.79 24.13
N LYS A 409 -24.69 -3.87 24.62
CA LYS A 409 -24.10 -3.92 25.98
C LYS A 409 -22.56 -3.94 25.95
N ALA A 410 -21.95 -4.25 24.80
CA ALA A 410 -20.51 -4.44 24.66
C ALA A 410 -19.66 -3.18 24.97
N PRO A 411 -18.69 -3.23 25.91
CA PRO A 411 -17.79 -2.11 26.20
C PRO A 411 -16.90 -1.76 24.98
N GLY A 412 -16.30 -0.57 24.96
CA GLY A 412 -15.67 0.01 23.76
C GLY A 412 -14.69 -0.91 23.01
N VAL A 413 -13.82 -1.64 23.72
CA VAL A 413 -12.88 -2.59 23.10
C VAL A 413 -13.60 -3.79 22.50
N LEU A 414 -14.56 -4.38 23.24
CA LEU A 414 -15.37 -5.50 22.76
C LEU A 414 -16.22 -5.08 21.56
N LEU A 415 -16.89 -3.93 21.63
CA LEU A 415 -17.71 -3.40 20.53
C LEU A 415 -16.88 -3.20 19.26
N ARG A 416 -15.64 -2.68 19.38
CA ARG A 416 -14.73 -2.55 18.23
C ARG A 416 -14.37 -3.91 17.64
N ARG A 417 -14.18 -4.95 18.47
CA ARG A 417 -13.91 -6.32 18.01
C ARG A 417 -15.13 -6.92 17.31
N ILE A 418 -16.34 -6.75 17.87
CA ILE A 418 -17.61 -7.15 17.26
C ILE A 418 -17.76 -6.49 15.88
N VAL A 419 -17.54 -5.18 15.77
CA VAL A 419 -17.61 -4.46 14.48
C VAL A 419 -16.61 -5.00 13.46
N ARG A 420 -15.38 -5.34 13.86
CA ARG A 420 -14.41 -5.98 12.95
C ARG A 420 -14.85 -7.37 12.49
N VAL A 421 -15.56 -8.12 13.32
CA VAL A 421 -16.13 -9.41 12.92
C VAL A 421 -17.24 -9.21 11.91
N LEU A 422 -18.18 -8.29 12.19
CA LEU A 422 -19.26 -7.93 11.26
C LEU A 422 -18.72 -7.42 9.91
N ALA A 423 -17.66 -6.62 9.95
CA ALA A 423 -16.96 -6.13 8.76
C ALA A 423 -16.21 -7.23 7.96
N ARG A 424 -15.94 -8.40 8.57
CA ARG A 424 -15.38 -9.57 7.86
C ARG A 424 -16.47 -10.49 7.32
N ILE A 425 -17.62 -10.53 7.99
CA ILE A 425 -18.78 -11.30 7.53
C ILE A 425 -19.30 -10.72 6.22
N SER A 426 -19.40 -9.39 6.13
CA SER A 426 -19.71 -8.65 4.90
C SER A 426 -20.96 -9.14 4.16
N ASP A 427 -21.98 -9.57 4.90
CA ASP A 427 -23.31 -9.87 4.36
C ASP A 427 -24.34 -8.81 4.80
N GLY A 428 -25.48 -8.75 4.10
CA GLY A 428 -26.52 -7.75 4.37
C GLY A 428 -27.08 -7.78 5.80
N SER A 429 -26.96 -8.90 6.52
CA SER A 429 -27.41 -9.01 7.92
C SER A 429 -26.53 -8.22 8.89
N ALA A 430 -25.30 -7.87 8.49
CA ALA A 430 -24.40 -7.03 9.27
C ALA A 430 -24.76 -5.54 9.24
N ALA A 431 -25.42 -5.04 8.19
CA ALA A 431 -25.67 -3.60 8.01
C ALA A 431 -26.45 -2.95 9.17
N PRO A 432 -27.59 -3.50 9.64
CA PRO A 432 -28.33 -2.92 10.78
C PRO A 432 -27.50 -2.88 12.06
N LEU A 433 -26.68 -3.91 12.29
CA LEU A 433 -25.82 -4.00 13.46
C LEU A 433 -24.68 -2.98 13.43
N LEU A 434 -24.02 -2.82 12.28
CA LEU A 434 -22.98 -1.81 12.08
C LEU A 434 -23.53 -0.40 12.32
N VAL A 435 -24.73 -0.10 11.80
CA VAL A 435 -25.42 1.16 12.03
C VAL A 435 -25.72 1.39 13.52
N ARG A 436 -26.27 0.37 14.20
CA ARG A 436 -26.59 0.42 15.64
C ARG A 436 -25.34 0.67 16.50
N ALA A 437 -24.18 0.18 16.09
CA ALA A 437 -22.91 0.40 16.81
C ALA A 437 -22.32 1.81 16.64
N LEU A 438 -22.56 2.50 15.51
CA LEU A 438 -21.92 3.77 15.16
C LEU A 438 -21.94 4.85 16.27
N PRO A 439 -23.02 5.05 17.05
CA PRO A 439 -23.05 6.05 18.11
C PRO A 439 -22.08 5.77 19.27
N ARG A 440 -21.71 4.52 19.51
CA ARG A 440 -20.85 4.13 20.65
C ARG A 440 -19.38 3.96 20.26
N LEU A 441 -19.08 3.99 18.96
CA LEU A 441 -17.73 3.81 18.46
C LEU A 441 -16.90 5.09 18.55
N ASP A 442 -15.63 4.90 18.87
CA ASP A 442 -14.61 5.94 18.73
C ASP A 442 -14.31 6.23 17.26
N LYS A 443 -13.37 7.15 16.98
CA LYS A 443 -13.03 7.56 15.61
C LYS A 443 -12.55 6.38 14.75
N SER A 444 -11.73 5.51 15.31
CA SER A 444 -11.19 4.32 14.61
C SER A 444 -12.30 3.30 14.33
N GLY A 445 -13.12 2.98 15.33
CA GLY A 445 -14.25 2.06 15.17
C GLY A 445 -15.28 2.55 14.16
N ARG A 446 -15.59 3.86 14.16
CA ARG A 446 -16.51 4.46 13.18
C ARG A 446 -15.98 4.34 11.75
N ALA A 447 -14.68 4.51 11.53
CA ALA A 447 -14.10 4.34 10.19
C ALA A 447 -14.31 2.90 9.69
N ILE A 448 -13.98 1.90 10.52
CA ILE A 448 -14.17 0.47 10.17
C ILE A 448 -15.64 0.16 9.84
N ALA A 449 -16.57 0.65 10.66
CA ALA A 449 -18.00 0.42 10.43
C ALA A 449 -18.51 1.08 9.14
N LEU A 450 -18.09 2.33 8.87
CA LEU A 450 -18.49 3.05 7.65
C LEU A 450 -17.88 2.45 6.39
N ASP A 451 -16.64 1.97 6.45
CA ASP A 451 -15.99 1.28 5.32
C ASP A 451 -16.69 -0.05 5.03
N ALA A 452 -17.05 -0.82 6.07
CA ALA A 452 -17.82 -2.04 5.91
C ALA A 452 -19.22 -1.78 5.30
N LEU A 453 -19.92 -0.74 5.77
CA LEU A 453 -21.21 -0.33 5.20
C LEU A 453 -21.06 0.13 3.73
N ALA A 454 -19.93 0.73 3.36
CA ALA A 454 -19.66 1.08 1.96
C ALA A 454 -19.46 -0.16 1.08
N THR A 455 -18.75 -1.19 1.58
CA THR A 455 -18.55 -2.46 0.87
C THR A 455 -19.86 -3.23 0.67
N LEU A 456 -20.82 -3.08 1.58
CA LEU A 456 -22.15 -3.72 1.48
C LEU A 456 -23.04 -3.11 0.38
N GLY A 457 -22.71 -1.94 -0.16
CA GLY A 457 -23.43 -1.35 -1.28
C GLY A 457 -24.90 -1.00 -0.94
N GLU A 458 -25.81 -1.28 -1.87
CA GLU A 458 -27.24 -0.97 -1.77
C GLU A 458 -27.89 -1.58 -0.51
N THR A 459 -27.39 -2.73 -0.04
CA THR A 459 -27.94 -3.38 1.17
C THR A 459 -27.78 -2.53 2.43
N ALA A 460 -26.82 -1.60 2.46
CA ALA A 460 -26.63 -0.67 3.57
C ALA A 460 -27.57 0.54 3.52
N VAL A 461 -28.18 0.86 2.37
CA VAL A 461 -29.00 2.07 2.19
C VAL A 461 -30.14 2.12 3.19
N SER A 462 -30.95 1.05 3.27
CA SER A 462 -32.10 0.96 4.19
C SER A 462 -31.68 1.11 5.66
N ALA A 463 -30.55 0.49 6.04
CA ALA A 463 -30.04 0.59 7.41
C ALA A 463 -29.55 2.00 7.75
N LEU A 464 -29.04 2.76 6.77
CA LEU A 464 -28.49 4.11 6.98
C LEU A 464 -29.55 5.21 7.09
N LEU A 465 -30.75 5.03 6.54
CA LEU A 465 -31.77 6.09 6.48
C LEU A 465 -32.14 6.66 7.88
N PRO A 466 -32.35 5.84 8.93
CA PRO A 466 -32.68 6.35 10.27
C PRO A 466 -31.60 7.27 10.84
N LEU A 467 -30.32 7.09 10.46
CA LEU A 467 -29.23 7.94 10.96
C LEU A 467 -29.29 9.38 10.47
N LEU A 468 -30.04 9.68 9.41
CA LEU A 468 -30.25 11.06 8.94
C LEU A 468 -31.05 11.92 9.95
N ALA A 469 -31.76 11.28 10.89
CA ALA A 469 -32.49 11.94 11.97
C ALA A 469 -31.79 11.82 13.34
N HIS A 470 -30.57 11.25 13.40
CA HIS A 470 -29.89 10.98 14.66
C HIS A 470 -29.51 12.28 15.40
N ARG A 471 -29.63 12.34 16.74
CA ARG A 471 -29.34 13.55 17.56
C ARG A 471 -27.94 14.15 17.37
N ARG A 472 -26.93 13.30 17.12
CA ARG A 472 -25.53 13.71 16.86
C ARG A 472 -25.31 14.11 15.40
N GLY A 473 -24.99 15.38 15.15
CA GLY A 473 -24.74 15.92 13.81
C GLY A 473 -23.62 15.23 13.03
N ALA A 474 -22.58 14.73 13.72
CA ALA A 474 -21.50 13.98 13.07
C ALA A 474 -21.98 12.66 12.43
N LEU A 475 -22.99 12.00 13.01
CA LEU A 475 -23.56 10.77 12.43
C LEU A 475 -24.52 11.08 11.29
N ARG A 476 -25.33 12.16 11.41
CA ARG A 476 -26.15 12.64 10.30
C ARG A 476 -25.29 12.96 9.07
N TYR A 477 -24.17 13.63 9.30
CA TYR A 477 -23.18 13.92 8.25
C TYR A 477 -22.60 12.66 7.61
N ALA A 478 -22.14 11.70 8.43
CA ALA A 478 -21.58 10.44 7.93
C ALA A 478 -22.61 9.65 7.10
N ALA A 479 -23.85 9.55 7.58
CA ALA A 479 -24.94 8.86 6.89
C ALA A 479 -25.27 9.53 5.55
N ALA A 480 -25.46 10.86 5.54
CA ALA A 480 -25.76 11.59 4.31
C ALA A 480 -24.65 11.45 3.25
N LYS A 481 -23.38 11.56 3.68
CA LYS A 481 -22.24 11.40 2.79
C LYS A 481 -22.12 9.98 2.25
N LEU A 482 -22.34 8.96 3.09
CA LEU A 482 -22.26 7.56 2.66
C LEU A 482 -23.41 7.22 1.71
N LEU A 483 -24.65 7.60 2.02
CA LEU A 483 -25.80 7.45 1.12
C LEU A 483 -25.55 8.10 -0.25
N GLY A 484 -24.97 9.29 -0.28
CA GLY A 484 -24.59 9.96 -1.53
C GLY A 484 -23.52 9.22 -2.35
N ARG A 485 -22.62 8.48 -1.69
CA ARG A 485 -21.60 7.65 -2.36
C ARG A 485 -22.15 6.32 -2.85
N LEU A 486 -23.05 5.71 -2.09
CA LEU A 486 -23.75 4.48 -2.47
C LEU A 486 -24.64 4.73 -3.69
N GLY A 487 -25.30 5.89 -3.72
CA GLY A 487 -26.22 6.24 -4.80
C GLY A 487 -27.50 5.41 -4.72
N GLY A 488 -28.13 5.17 -5.86
CA GLY A 488 -29.44 4.51 -5.93
C GLY A 488 -30.59 5.48 -5.72
N ASP A 489 -31.76 5.11 -6.25
CA ASP A 489 -32.95 5.95 -6.30
C ASP A 489 -33.46 6.24 -4.88
N ARG A 490 -33.48 5.22 -4.02
CA ARG A 490 -33.91 5.35 -2.63
C ARG A 490 -33.05 6.32 -1.83
N ALA A 491 -31.72 6.27 -1.98
CA ALA A 491 -30.82 7.19 -1.30
C ALA A 491 -30.97 8.62 -1.83
N ARG A 492 -31.02 8.78 -3.16
CA ARG A 492 -31.26 10.07 -3.82
C ARG A 492 -32.54 10.73 -3.32
N ASP A 493 -33.66 10.02 -3.38
CA ASP A 493 -34.98 10.57 -3.11
C ASP A 493 -35.12 10.93 -1.63
N THR A 494 -34.54 10.12 -0.73
CA THR A 494 -34.49 10.43 0.71
C THR A 494 -33.66 11.70 0.98
N LEU A 495 -32.50 11.84 0.34
CA LEU A 495 -31.67 13.04 0.50
C LEU A 495 -32.37 14.29 -0.08
N LEU A 496 -33.04 14.17 -1.23
CA LEU A 496 -33.80 15.25 -1.86
C LEU A 496 -34.97 15.72 -0.99
N ALA A 497 -35.67 14.80 -0.33
CA ALA A 497 -36.77 15.13 0.58
C ALA A 497 -36.31 15.97 1.79
N ARG A 498 -35.04 15.79 2.22
CA ARG A 498 -34.45 16.50 3.37
C ARG A 498 -33.68 17.77 2.99
N ALA A 499 -33.46 18.05 1.71
CA ALA A 499 -32.76 19.25 1.27
C ALA A 499 -33.44 20.52 1.79
N GLY A 500 -32.67 21.46 2.33
CA GLY A 500 -33.20 22.72 2.88
C GLY A 500 -33.83 22.62 4.28
N ARG A 501 -33.89 21.45 4.92
CA ARG A 501 -34.50 21.28 6.26
C ARG A 501 -33.45 21.33 7.37
N GLY A 502 -33.84 21.87 8.53
CA GLY A 502 -33.03 21.87 9.76
C GLY A 502 -31.93 22.94 9.81
N ALA A 503 -31.06 22.82 10.81
CA ALA A 503 -29.97 23.77 11.06
C ALA A 503 -28.93 23.76 9.93
N ARG A 504 -28.08 24.78 9.88
CA ARG A 504 -27.02 24.93 8.85
C ARG A 504 -26.13 23.69 8.69
N GLY A 505 -25.81 23.00 9.79
CA GLY A 505 -25.03 21.76 9.78
C GLY A 505 -25.73 20.61 9.06
N ASP A 506 -27.05 20.49 9.22
CA ASP A 506 -27.86 19.42 8.62
C ASP A 506 -28.06 19.66 7.14
N ARG A 507 -28.40 20.91 6.78
CA ARG A 507 -28.44 21.36 5.38
C ARG A 507 -27.13 21.06 4.65
N LYS A 508 -25.99 21.37 5.29
CA LYS A 508 -24.66 21.07 4.74
C LYS A 508 -24.44 19.57 4.54
N ALA A 509 -24.77 18.73 5.53
CA ALA A 509 -24.65 17.28 5.44
C ALA A 509 -25.44 16.70 4.27
N ILE A 510 -26.72 17.07 4.15
CA ILE A 510 -27.60 16.59 3.07
C ILE A 510 -27.08 17.07 1.71
N ALA A 511 -26.70 18.34 1.59
CA ALA A 511 -26.20 18.87 0.34
C ALA A 511 -24.85 18.22 -0.07
N GLU A 512 -23.99 17.85 0.87
CA GLU A 512 -22.78 17.09 0.57
C GLU A 512 -23.07 15.64 0.13
N GLY A 513 -24.07 15.00 0.73
CA GLY A 513 -24.60 13.72 0.26
C GLY A 513 -25.07 13.81 -1.20
N LEU A 514 -26.00 14.73 -1.48
CA LEU A 514 -26.50 14.96 -2.85
C LEU A 514 -25.37 15.33 -3.83
N SER A 515 -24.38 16.10 -3.39
CA SER A 515 -23.21 16.45 -4.22
C SER A 515 -22.31 15.26 -4.55
N SER A 516 -22.49 14.12 -3.89
CA SER A 516 -21.70 12.90 -4.12
C SER A 516 -22.34 11.97 -5.17
N LEU A 517 -23.59 12.24 -5.57
CA LEU A 517 -24.30 11.52 -6.62
C LEU A 517 -23.67 11.75 -8.00
N ARG A 518 -23.76 10.76 -8.89
CA ARG A 518 -22.99 10.72 -10.15
C ARG A 518 -23.78 10.28 -11.39
N ARG A 519 -25.07 9.92 -11.28
CA ARG A 519 -25.85 9.47 -12.45
C ARG A 519 -26.56 10.65 -13.14
N PRO A 520 -26.75 10.62 -14.47
CA PRO A 520 -27.59 11.59 -15.17
C PRO A 520 -29.02 11.68 -14.60
N ALA A 521 -29.59 10.54 -14.19
CA ALA A 521 -30.88 10.50 -13.51
C ALA A 521 -30.90 11.27 -12.18
N ASP A 522 -29.78 11.29 -11.44
CA ASP A 522 -29.67 12.06 -10.21
C ASP A 522 -29.72 13.57 -10.51
N LEU A 523 -29.02 14.01 -11.55
CA LEU A 523 -29.01 15.40 -12.00
C LEU A 523 -30.41 15.85 -12.44
N ALA A 524 -31.11 15.04 -13.24
CA ALA A 524 -32.48 15.32 -13.69
C ALA A 524 -33.45 15.46 -12.49
N ALA A 525 -33.37 14.55 -11.51
CA ALA A 525 -34.19 14.60 -10.31
C ALA A 525 -33.90 15.85 -9.45
N ILE A 526 -32.63 16.26 -9.32
CA ILE A 526 -32.27 17.48 -8.57
C ILE A 526 -32.81 18.74 -9.28
N LEU A 527 -32.75 18.80 -10.62
CA LEU A 527 -33.34 19.88 -11.41
C LEU A 527 -34.85 19.96 -11.21
N ALA A 528 -35.55 18.83 -11.35
CA ALA A 528 -36.99 18.73 -11.15
C ALA A 528 -37.41 19.08 -9.70
N ALA A 529 -36.55 18.79 -8.72
CA ALA A 529 -36.76 19.20 -7.33
C ALA A 529 -36.55 20.69 -7.10
N LEU A 530 -35.67 21.35 -7.87
CA LEU A 530 -35.46 22.79 -7.81
C LEU A 530 -36.67 23.56 -8.35
N GLU A 531 -37.24 23.10 -9.47
CA GLU A 531 -38.43 23.73 -10.09
C GLU A 531 -39.65 23.74 -9.16
N ARG A 532 -39.80 22.68 -8.35
CA ARG A 532 -40.87 22.54 -7.36
C ARG A 532 -40.52 23.14 -5.99
N ALA A 533 -39.32 23.68 -5.81
CA ALA A 533 -38.91 24.21 -4.52
C ALA A 533 -39.58 25.57 -4.25
N ASP A 534 -40.31 25.65 -3.15
CA ASP A 534 -40.99 26.84 -2.62
C ASP A 534 -40.10 27.61 -1.63
N LYS A 535 -39.42 26.89 -0.72
CA LYS A 535 -38.64 27.48 0.37
C LYS A 535 -37.26 27.98 -0.07
N PRO A 536 -36.83 29.21 0.32
CA PRO A 536 -35.53 29.77 -0.04
C PRO A 536 -34.34 28.88 0.34
N ALA A 537 -34.35 28.28 1.52
CA ALA A 537 -33.29 27.38 2.00
C ALA A 537 -33.14 26.13 1.11
N ARG A 538 -34.25 25.56 0.65
CA ARG A 538 -34.26 24.40 -0.26
C ARG A 538 -33.73 24.78 -1.63
N ARG A 539 -34.20 25.90 -2.20
CA ARG A 539 -33.66 26.45 -3.46
C ARG A 539 -32.15 26.66 -3.38
N ALA A 540 -31.69 27.34 -2.33
CA ALA A 540 -30.27 27.60 -2.11
C ALA A 540 -29.44 26.30 -2.06
N ASP A 541 -29.90 25.26 -1.34
CA ASP A 541 -29.23 23.97 -1.25
C ASP A 541 -29.17 23.25 -2.61
N LEU A 542 -30.29 23.18 -3.32
CA LEU A 542 -30.36 22.53 -4.63
C LEU A 542 -29.51 23.26 -5.68
N VAL A 543 -29.49 24.59 -5.72
CA VAL A 543 -28.62 25.38 -6.62
C VAL A 543 -27.14 25.07 -6.40
N MET A 544 -26.70 25.00 -5.13
CA MET A 544 -25.32 24.63 -4.81
C MET A 544 -25.00 23.20 -5.24
N VAL A 545 -25.92 22.26 -5.00
CA VAL A 545 -25.77 20.86 -5.40
C VAL A 545 -25.66 20.76 -6.92
N LEU A 546 -26.54 21.40 -7.68
CA LEU A 546 -26.53 21.41 -9.15
C LEU A 546 -25.22 21.95 -9.70
N GLY A 547 -24.69 23.03 -9.13
CA GLY A 547 -23.37 23.52 -9.53
C GLY A 547 -22.27 22.48 -9.37
N ARG A 548 -22.33 21.63 -8.33
CA ARG A 548 -21.33 20.59 -8.05
C ARG A 548 -21.55 19.33 -8.89
N VAL A 549 -22.77 18.82 -8.93
CA VAL A 549 -23.15 17.59 -9.65
C VAL A 549 -23.11 17.82 -11.16
N GLY A 550 -23.70 18.92 -11.65
CA GLY A 550 -23.75 19.24 -13.07
C GLY A 550 -22.39 19.56 -13.71
N ARG A 551 -21.34 19.77 -12.91
CA ARG A 551 -19.97 19.81 -13.44
C ARG A 551 -19.37 18.41 -13.61
N ALA A 552 -19.78 17.47 -12.76
CA ALA A 552 -19.29 16.10 -12.78
C ALA A 552 -20.09 15.19 -13.72
N VAL A 553 -21.32 15.59 -14.08
CA VAL A 553 -22.28 14.78 -14.83
C VAL A 553 -22.81 15.59 -16.01
N GLY A 554 -22.55 15.11 -17.24
CA GLY A 554 -23.05 15.72 -18.47
C GLY A 554 -22.33 17.00 -18.90
N ASP A 555 -22.99 17.77 -19.76
CA ASP A 555 -22.46 19.02 -20.32
C ASP A 555 -22.75 20.21 -19.40
N GLY A 556 -21.68 20.83 -18.89
CA GLY A 556 -21.74 22.00 -18.01
C GLY A 556 -22.55 23.17 -18.59
N LYS A 557 -22.47 23.41 -19.91
CA LYS A 557 -23.23 24.49 -20.57
C LYS A 557 -24.73 24.20 -20.54
N LYS A 558 -25.15 23.00 -20.94
CA LYS A 558 -26.56 22.57 -20.89
C LYS A 558 -27.11 22.61 -19.46
N ASN A 559 -26.30 22.18 -18.50
CA ASN A 559 -26.67 22.18 -17.09
C ASN A 559 -26.82 23.60 -16.53
N ALA A 560 -25.98 24.54 -16.96
CA ALA A 560 -26.08 25.94 -16.56
C ALA A 560 -27.35 26.60 -17.12
N LEU A 561 -27.68 26.35 -18.39
CA LEU A 561 -28.94 26.78 -19.01
C LEU A 561 -30.17 26.20 -18.30
N SER A 562 -30.15 24.90 -17.98
CA SER A 562 -31.23 24.25 -17.25
C SER A 562 -31.42 24.84 -15.84
N LEU A 563 -30.31 25.10 -15.14
CA LEU A 563 -30.33 25.76 -13.83
C LEU A 563 -30.95 27.18 -13.91
N GLN A 564 -30.64 27.95 -14.96
CA GLN A 564 -31.25 29.26 -15.15
C GLN A 564 -32.73 29.17 -15.48
N ALA A 565 -33.12 28.27 -16.39
CA ALA A 565 -34.51 28.05 -16.77
C ALA A 565 -35.36 27.71 -15.55
N ALA A 566 -34.87 26.81 -14.69
CA ALA A 566 -35.54 26.43 -13.44
C ALA A 566 -35.77 27.60 -12.45
N LEU A 567 -34.97 28.67 -12.54
CA LEU A 567 -35.09 29.87 -11.69
C LEU A 567 -35.77 31.05 -12.36
N LYS A 568 -36.03 30.99 -13.68
CA LYS A 568 -36.51 32.11 -14.51
C LYS A 568 -37.88 32.65 -14.07
N LYS A 569 -38.77 31.79 -13.57
CA LYS A 569 -40.11 32.17 -13.07
C LYS A 569 -40.09 33.21 -11.94
N SER A 570 -38.98 33.35 -11.20
CA SER A 570 -38.86 34.33 -10.11
C SER A 570 -38.04 35.57 -10.47
N GLY A 571 -37.24 35.54 -11.54
CA GLY A 571 -36.26 36.59 -11.87
C GLY A 571 -35.11 36.67 -10.84
N PRO A 572 -33.83 36.82 -11.27
CA PRO A 572 -32.68 36.77 -10.36
C PRO A 572 -32.64 37.88 -9.30
N GLN A 573 -33.42 38.96 -9.48
CA GLN A 573 -33.51 40.08 -8.54
C GLN A 573 -34.53 39.85 -7.40
N LYS A 574 -35.53 38.98 -7.57
CA LYS A 574 -36.48 38.61 -6.49
C LYS A 574 -35.98 37.44 -5.62
N LEU A 575 -34.80 36.89 -5.93
CA LEU A 575 -34.20 35.81 -5.16
C LEU A 575 -33.51 36.35 -3.90
N GLY A 576 -33.70 35.68 -2.76
CA GLY A 576 -32.95 36.03 -1.54
C GLY A 576 -31.43 35.89 -1.71
N PHE A 577 -30.66 36.64 -0.91
CA PHE A 577 -29.19 36.70 -0.97
C PHE A 577 -28.51 35.33 -1.10
N GLU A 578 -28.91 34.34 -0.27
CA GLU A 578 -28.28 33.02 -0.25
C GLU A 578 -28.41 32.28 -1.59
N VAL A 579 -29.57 32.37 -2.24
CA VAL A 579 -29.82 31.74 -3.54
C VAL A 579 -28.97 32.43 -4.62
N ARG A 580 -28.95 33.78 -4.62
CA ARG A 580 -28.17 34.58 -5.58
C ARG A 580 -26.67 34.28 -5.47
N TYR A 581 -26.14 34.28 -4.25
CA TYR A 581 -24.73 33.93 -3.99
C TYR A 581 -24.37 32.54 -4.53
N ARG A 582 -25.21 31.52 -4.25
CA ARG A 582 -24.96 30.15 -4.69
C ARG A 582 -25.16 29.96 -6.19
N LEU A 583 -26.10 30.69 -6.80
CA LEU A 583 -26.33 30.72 -8.24
C LEU A 583 -25.09 31.22 -8.97
N LEU A 584 -24.53 32.36 -8.56
CA LEU A 584 -23.31 32.89 -9.19
C LEU A 584 -22.17 31.86 -9.15
N ARG A 585 -21.98 31.18 -8.01
CA ARG A 585 -20.97 30.12 -7.88
C ARG A 585 -21.28 28.88 -8.70
N ALA A 586 -22.54 28.54 -8.88
CA ALA A 586 -22.98 27.42 -9.69
C ALA A 586 -22.73 27.71 -11.18
N LEU A 587 -23.21 28.85 -11.68
CA LEU A 587 -22.98 29.29 -13.07
C LEU A 587 -21.49 29.38 -13.38
N GLY A 588 -20.70 30.02 -12.51
CA GLY A 588 -19.25 30.11 -12.71
C GLY A 588 -18.48 28.80 -12.58
N ARG A 589 -19.10 27.75 -12.03
CA ARG A 589 -18.55 26.39 -12.00
C ARG A 589 -18.95 25.58 -13.25
N LEU A 590 -20.15 25.80 -13.76
CA LEU A 590 -20.72 25.06 -14.88
C LEU A 590 -20.27 25.64 -16.24
N ASP A 591 -20.52 26.92 -16.47
CA ASP A 591 -20.13 27.62 -17.68
C ASP A 591 -19.95 29.14 -17.42
N PRO A 592 -18.79 29.57 -16.90
CA PRO A 592 -18.54 30.99 -16.66
C PRO A 592 -18.52 31.82 -17.96
N HIS A 593 -18.20 31.23 -19.12
CA HIS A 593 -18.11 31.96 -20.39
C HIS A 593 -19.50 32.23 -20.98
N GLY A 594 -20.38 31.22 -21.02
CA GLY A 594 -21.77 31.36 -21.47
C GLY A 594 -22.58 32.31 -20.59
N HIS A 595 -22.23 32.42 -19.30
CA HIS A 595 -22.92 33.29 -18.34
C HIS A 595 -22.16 34.57 -18.00
N ARG A 596 -21.29 35.04 -18.88
CA ARG A 596 -20.49 36.26 -18.62
C ARG A 596 -21.36 37.50 -18.37
N GLU A 597 -22.49 37.64 -19.06
CA GLU A 597 -23.35 38.83 -18.93
C GLU A 597 -24.08 38.85 -17.57
N ASP A 598 -24.51 37.69 -17.09
CA ASP A 598 -25.09 37.54 -15.75
C ASP A 598 -24.07 37.90 -14.67
N LEU A 599 -22.84 37.41 -14.82
CA LEU A 599 -21.74 37.70 -13.91
C LEU A 599 -21.32 39.19 -13.98
N LEU A 600 -21.32 39.81 -15.18
CA LEU A 600 -21.05 41.23 -15.35
C LEU A 600 -22.14 42.09 -14.68
N ARG A 601 -23.41 41.70 -14.79
CA ARG A 601 -24.51 42.36 -14.09
C ARG A 601 -24.33 42.25 -12.57
N ALA A 602 -24.08 41.05 -12.06
CA ALA A 602 -23.86 40.81 -10.62
C ALA A 602 -22.60 41.49 -10.07
N SER A 603 -21.59 41.76 -10.90
CA SER A 603 -20.41 42.53 -10.48
C SER A 603 -20.74 43.98 -10.10
N ARG A 604 -21.95 44.48 -10.40
CA ARG A 604 -22.45 45.83 -10.05
C ARG A 604 -23.47 45.80 -8.91
N ASP A 605 -23.61 44.66 -8.23
CA ASP A 605 -24.58 44.53 -7.14
C ASP A 605 -24.31 45.51 -5.99
N ARG A 606 -25.36 45.89 -5.25
CA ARG A 606 -25.21 46.73 -4.05
C ARG A 606 -24.46 45.99 -2.95
N ASP A 607 -24.65 44.68 -2.85
CA ASP A 607 -23.99 43.81 -1.88
C ASP A 607 -22.55 43.46 -2.30
N GLU A 608 -21.60 43.74 -1.43
CA GLU A 608 -20.17 43.53 -1.68
C GLU A 608 -19.77 42.05 -1.82
N ILE A 609 -20.47 41.12 -1.16
CA ILE A 609 -20.22 39.69 -1.26
C ILE A 609 -20.67 39.18 -2.63
N LEU A 610 -21.81 39.64 -3.13
CA LEU A 610 -22.29 39.30 -4.48
C LEU A 610 -21.37 39.88 -5.56
N ARG A 611 -20.95 41.16 -5.42
CA ARG A 611 -19.94 41.74 -6.32
C ARG A 611 -18.65 40.93 -6.33
N LEU A 612 -18.10 40.64 -5.14
CA LEU A 612 -16.88 39.85 -5.02
C LEU A 612 -17.05 38.48 -5.68
N THR A 613 -18.14 37.77 -5.37
CA THR A 613 -18.45 36.44 -5.92
C THR A 613 -18.50 36.47 -7.44
N ALA A 614 -19.14 37.48 -8.02
CA ALA A 614 -19.17 37.69 -9.47
C ALA A 614 -17.76 37.89 -10.04
N PHE A 615 -16.93 38.74 -9.42
CA PHE A 615 -15.53 38.90 -9.82
C PHE A 615 -14.70 37.62 -9.69
N GLU A 616 -14.98 36.78 -8.69
CA GLU A 616 -14.32 35.48 -8.57
C GLU A 616 -14.62 34.56 -9.76
N GLN A 617 -15.85 34.61 -10.28
CA GLN A 617 -16.24 33.82 -11.44
C GLN A 617 -15.74 34.44 -12.75
N LEU A 618 -15.86 35.77 -12.90
CA LEU A 618 -15.36 36.52 -14.05
C LEU A 618 -13.84 36.40 -14.24
N PHE A 619 -13.09 36.13 -13.17
CA PHE A 619 -11.65 35.88 -13.26
C PHE A 619 -11.32 34.77 -14.27
N LYS A 620 -12.20 33.76 -14.40
CA LYS A 620 -12.08 32.63 -15.32
C LYS A 620 -12.39 33.01 -16.77
N VAL A 621 -13.08 34.13 -17.02
CA VAL A 621 -13.57 34.55 -18.33
C VAL A 621 -12.60 35.53 -18.99
N ARG A 622 -12.11 35.18 -20.18
CA ARG A 622 -11.27 36.04 -21.02
C ARG A 622 -12.14 36.76 -22.06
N ALA A 623 -12.48 38.03 -21.78
CA ALA A 623 -13.23 38.89 -22.68
C ALA A 623 -12.89 40.36 -22.41
N ALA A 624 -12.92 41.21 -23.44
CA ALA A 624 -12.57 42.63 -23.34
C ALA A 624 -13.45 43.37 -22.32
N ALA A 625 -14.78 43.21 -22.41
CA ALA A 625 -15.73 43.80 -21.47
C ALA A 625 -15.47 43.41 -19.99
N VAL A 626 -15.06 42.16 -19.74
CA VAL A 626 -14.70 41.67 -18.41
C VAL A 626 -13.43 42.33 -17.91
N THR A 627 -12.45 42.50 -18.78
CA THR A 627 -11.20 43.20 -18.47
C THR A 627 -11.46 44.68 -18.14
N THR A 628 -12.27 45.39 -18.94
CA THR A 628 -12.71 46.76 -18.63
C THR A 628 -13.42 46.83 -17.27
N ARG A 629 -14.27 45.84 -16.97
CA ARG A 629 -14.94 45.77 -15.66
C ARG A 629 -13.96 45.62 -14.50
N PHE A 630 -12.89 44.84 -14.65
CA PHE A 630 -11.81 44.73 -13.65
C PHE A 630 -11.02 46.03 -13.48
N VAL A 631 -10.77 46.80 -14.55
CA VAL A 631 -10.14 48.12 -14.45
C VAL A 631 -11.00 49.05 -13.58
N GLY A 632 -12.31 49.15 -13.86
CA GLY A 632 -13.22 49.96 -13.03
C GLY A 632 -13.35 49.47 -11.58
N ALA A 633 -13.16 48.17 -11.34
CA ALA A 633 -13.21 47.58 -10.00
C ALA A 633 -12.05 48.02 -9.09
N MET A 634 -11.00 48.64 -9.63
CA MET A 634 -9.95 49.26 -8.83
C MET A 634 -10.47 50.43 -7.97
N ALA A 635 -11.64 50.99 -8.29
CA ALA A 635 -12.34 52.00 -7.51
C ALA A 635 -13.43 51.44 -6.57
N ASP A 636 -13.59 50.10 -6.47
CA ASP A 636 -14.62 49.51 -5.60
C ASP A 636 -14.36 49.85 -4.12
N ARG A 637 -15.45 50.05 -3.35
CA ARG A 637 -15.39 50.34 -1.92
C ARG A 637 -14.80 49.17 -1.13
N ASP A 638 -15.07 47.93 -1.55
CA ASP A 638 -14.59 46.73 -0.86
C ASP A 638 -13.13 46.38 -1.25
N PRO A 639 -12.20 46.30 -0.28
CA PRO A 639 -10.79 45.99 -0.56
C PRO A 639 -10.55 44.59 -1.16
N ARG A 640 -11.42 43.61 -0.89
CA ARG A 640 -11.34 42.25 -1.46
C ARG A 640 -11.68 42.26 -2.94
N VAL A 641 -12.64 43.11 -3.36
CA VAL A 641 -12.96 43.32 -4.77
C VAL A 641 -11.77 43.96 -5.48
N ARG A 642 -11.17 45.01 -4.90
CA ARG A 642 -9.96 45.65 -5.45
C ARG A 642 -8.78 44.68 -5.58
N ALA A 643 -8.55 43.83 -4.57
CA ALA A 643 -7.51 42.80 -4.62
C ALA A 643 -7.78 41.78 -5.72
N ARG A 644 -9.02 41.31 -5.87
CA ARG A 644 -9.41 40.39 -6.94
C ARG A 644 -9.22 41.02 -8.32
N ALA A 645 -9.53 42.30 -8.45
CA ALA A 645 -9.32 43.06 -9.68
C ALA A 645 -7.84 43.19 -10.03
N ALA A 646 -7.00 43.57 -9.06
CA ALA A 646 -5.55 43.64 -9.26
C ALA A 646 -4.96 42.29 -9.70
N LEU A 647 -5.38 41.17 -9.08
CA LEU A 647 -4.99 39.82 -9.50
C LEU A 647 -5.45 39.49 -10.93
N ALA A 648 -6.69 39.85 -11.29
CA ALA A 648 -7.21 39.61 -12.63
C ALA A 648 -6.40 40.38 -13.68
N LEU A 649 -6.15 41.66 -13.43
CA LEU A 649 -5.37 42.54 -14.31
C LEU A 649 -3.94 42.01 -14.44
N MET A 650 -3.28 41.61 -13.36
CA MET A 650 -1.92 41.02 -13.40
C MET A 650 -1.78 39.88 -14.43
N SER A 651 -2.82 39.07 -14.60
CA SER A 651 -2.85 37.92 -15.52
C SER A 651 -3.25 38.27 -16.97
N ARG A 652 -3.43 39.55 -17.30
CA ARG A 652 -3.99 40.05 -18.56
C ARG A 652 -3.21 41.28 -19.03
N ARG A 653 -2.65 41.28 -20.25
CA ARG A 653 -2.17 42.54 -20.84
C ARG A 653 -3.38 43.42 -21.13
N THR A 654 -3.51 44.52 -20.39
CA THR A 654 -4.71 45.34 -20.40
C THR A 654 -4.37 46.81 -20.66
N PRO A 655 -4.82 47.40 -21.77
CA PRO A 655 -4.73 48.84 -22.00
C PRO A 655 -5.37 49.61 -20.84
N GLY A 656 -4.71 50.67 -20.36
CA GLY A 656 -5.21 51.51 -19.26
C GLY A 656 -5.08 50.92 -17.84
N ALA A 657 -4.78 49.62 -17.67
CA ALA A 657 -4.64 49.02 -16.34
C ALA A 657 -3.49 49.62 -15.53
N ALA A 658 -2.37 50.00 -16.18
CA ALA A 658 -1.25 50.65 -15.51
C ALA A 658 -1.68 51.92 -14.77
N ARG A 659 -2.53 52.75 -15.39
CA ARG A 659 -3.06 53.99 -14.80
C ARG A 659 -3.96 53.70 -13.61
N ALA A 660 -4.95 52.83 -13.78
CA ALA A 660 -5.88 52.48 -12.70
C ALA A 660 -5.17 51.84 -11.49
N LEU A 661 -4.22 50.94 -11.73
CA LEU A 661 -3.40 50.33 -10.69
C LEU A 661 -2.52 51.38 -9.99
N ALA A 662 -1.87 52.27 -10.73
CA ALA A 662 -1.02 53.33 -10.19
C ALA A 662 -1.80 54.29 -9.28
N THR A 663 -2.91 54.85 -9.78
CA THR A 663 -3.79 55.73 -9.01
C THR A 663 -4.29 55.06 -7.73
N ARG A 664 -4.69 53.77 -7.82
CA ARG A 664 -5.16 53.05 -6.63
C ARG A 664 -4.03 52.79 -5.64
N LEU A 665 -2.83 52.44 -6.10
CA LEU A 665 -1.67 52.18 -5.23
C LEU A 665 -1.35 53.40 -4.36
N ASP A 666 -1.42 54.61 -4.92
CA ASP A 666 -1.12 55.85 -4.20
C ASP A 666 -2.08 56.13 -3.04
N GLN A 667 -3.31 55.64 -3.12
CA GLN A 667 -4.36 55.90 -2.15
C GLN A 667 -4.75 54.66 -1.32
N GLU A 668 -4.14 53.49 -1.55
CA GLU A 668 -4.58 52.23 -0.94
C GLU A 668 -4.16 52.11 0.52
N ARG A 669 -5.14 52.01 1.42
CA ARG A 669 -4.92 51.90 2.88
C ARG A 669 -4.63 50.45 3.29
N TRP A 670 -5.12 49.47 2.54
CA TRP A 670 -5.00 48.06 2.89
C TRP A 670 -3.71 47.45 2.33
N ARG A 671 -2.75 47.18 3.22
CA ARG A 671 -1.41 46.67 2.86
C ARG A 671 -1.45 45.43 1.96
N PHE A 672 -2.36 44.49 2.19
CA PHE A 672 -2.46 43.28 1.36
C PHE A 672 -2.89 43.62 -0.09
N VAL A 673 -3.80 44.58 -0.27
CA VAL A 673 -4.26 45.06 -1.58
C VAL A 673 -3.13 45.83 -2.27
N ALA A 674 -2.48 46.75 -1.57
CA ALA A 674 -1.37 47.54 -2.10
C ALA A 674 -0.22 46.66 -2.61
N ARG A 675 0.10 45.57 -1.89
CA ARG A 675 1.07 44.56 -2.35
C ARG A 675 0.65 43.89 -3.65
N THR A 676 -0.60 43.47 -3.75
CA THR A 676 -1.14 42.85 -4.97
C THR A 676 -1.13 43.84 -6.14
N ILE A 677 -1.47 45.11 -5.90
CA ILE A 677 -1.42 46.16 -6.92
C ILE A 677 0.01 46.40 -7.40
N ALA A 678 0.98 46.52 -6.48
CA ALA A 678 2.38 46.69 -6.82
C ALA A 678 2.91 45.50 -7.65
N GLU A 679 2.48 44.28 -7.34
CA GLU A 679 2.80 43.10 -8.15
C GLU A 679 2.17 43.16 -9.55
N ALA A 680 0.90 43.56 -9.64
CA ALA A 680 0.19 43.72 -10.91
C ALA A 680 0.84 44.78 -11.82
N LEU A 681 1.33 45.89 -11.25
CA LEU A 681 2.09 46.92 -11.99
C LEU A 681 3.38 46.36 -12.61
N GLY A 682 4.03 45.39 -11.96
CA GLY A 682 5.19 44.70 -12.53
C GLY A 682 4.89 43.89 -13.79
N LYS A 683 3.61 43.66 -14.12
CA LYS A 683 3.15 43.05 -15.38
C LYS A 683 2.69 44.08 -16.42
N HIS A 684 2.60 45.35 -16.03
CA HIS A 684 2.13 46.48 -16.85
C HIS A 684 3.20 47.57 -16.92
N CYS A 685 4.42 47.16 -17.25
CA CYS A 685 5.58 48.04 -17.25
C CYS A 685 5.43 49.19 -18.24
N GLY A 686 5.88 50.38 -17.81
CA GLY A 686 5.80 51.64 -18.54
C GLY A 686 6.03 52.81 -17.56
N PRO A 687 6.15 54.05 -18.05
CA PRO A 687 6.48 55.21 -17.20
C PRO A 687 5.53 55.39 -16.00
N ILE A 688 4.23 55.17 -16.22
CA ILE A 688 3.20 55.27 -15.17
C ILE A 688 3.41 54.24 -14.07
N ALA A 689 3.64 52.98 -14.45
CA ALA A 689 3.86 51.89 -13.48
C ALA A 689 5.16 52.09 -12.71
N VAL A 690 6.24 52.47 -13.40
CA VAL A 690 7.54 52.75 -12.79
C VAL A 690 7.43 53.88 -11.77
N GLY A 691 6.83 55.01 -12.14
CA GLY A 691 6.67 56.14 -11.23
C GLY A 691 5.82 55.82 -10.00
N ALA A 692 4.77 55.00 -10.15
CA ALA A 692 3.96 54.55 -9.02
C ALA A 692 4.71 53.60 -8.09
N LEU A 693 5.52 52.69 -8.65
CA LEU A 693 6.37 51.78 -7.87
C LEU A 693 7.46 52.55 -7.12
N ASP A 694 8.08 53.56 -7.75
CA ASP A 694 9.07 54.43 -7.09
C ASP A 694 8.45 55.16 -5.89
N ARG A 695 7.28 55.79 -6.06
CA ARG A 695 6.57 56.44 -4.95
C ARG A 695 6.24 55.46 -3.82
N ALA A 696 5.81 54.24 -4.15
CA ALA A 696 5.51 53.21 -3.16
C ALA A 696 6.75 52.74 -2.37
N ILE A 697 7.92 52.69 -3.02
CA ILE A 697 9.21 52.41 -2.38
C ILE A 697 9.59 53.56 -1.42
N THR A 698 9.47 54.81 -1.88
CA THR A 698 9.84 56.00 -1.08
C THR A 698 8.97 56.18 0.15
N ARG A 699 7.66 55.91 0.06
CA ARG A 699 6.76 55.96 1.24
C ARG A 699 7.06 54.90 2.30
N ALA A 700 7.92 53.91 2.01
CA ALA A 700 8.44 52.90 2.94
C ALA A 700 7.37 52.11 3.75
N ALA A 701 6.17 51.94 3.21
CA ALA A 701 5.13 51.15 3.87
C ALA A 701 5.53 49.67 3.94
N ARG A 702 5.69 49.15 5.17
CA ARG A 702 6.24 47.81 5.46
C ARG A 702 5.59 46.72 4.60
N GLY A 703 6.37 46.10 3.72
CA GLY A 703 5.99 44.96 2.88
C GLY A 703 5.40 45.33 1.53
N VAL A 704 5.00 46.58 1.29
CA VAL A 704 4.60 47.11 -0.03
C VAL A 704 5.83 47.53 -0.81
N ASP A 705 6.74 48.25 -0.16
CA ASP A 705 8.05 48.69 -0.65
C ASP A 705 8.90 47.54 -1.26
N GLU A 706 9.01 46.41 -0.57
CA GLU A 706 9.78 45.24 -1.05
C GLU A 706 9.15 44.61 -2.29
N ARG A 707 7.82 44.50 -2.32
CA ARG A 707 7.12 43.98 -3.50
C ARG A 707 7.22 44.97 -4.67
N ALA A 708 7.11 46.27 -4.40
CA ALA A 708 7.25 47.31 -5.39
C ALA A 708 8.66 47.32 -6.01
N LEU A 709 9.71 47.16 -5.19
CA LEU A 709 11.09 46.98 -5.65
C LEU A 709 11.25 45.77 -6.58
N LEU A 710 10.68 44.62 -6.23
CA LEU A 710 10.74 43.42 -7.08
C LEU A 710 10.03 43.65 -8.43
N SER A 711 8.87 44.29 -8.41
CA SER A 711 8.14 44.66 -9.63
C SER A 711 8.92 45.67 -10.47
N LEU A 712 9.59 46.65 -9.85
CA LEU A 712 10.43 47.63 -10.53
C LEU A 712 11.61 46.95 -11.25
N VAL A 713 12.27 46.00 -10.57
CA VAL A 713 13.34 45.18 -11.15
C VAL A 713 12.83 44.34 -12.32
N GLN A 714 11.63 43.78 -12.20
CA GLN A 714 10.99 43.04 -13.29
C GLN A 714 10.75 43.93 -14.52
N CYS A 715 10.39 45.20 -14.32
CA CYS A 715 10.14 46.14 -15.41
C CYS A 715 11.38 46.66 -16.13
N LYS A 716 12.57 46.53 -15.53
CA LYS A 716 13.85 46.97 -16.12
C LYS A 716 13.80 48.38 -16.73
N PRO A 717 13.31 49.41 -16.00
CA PRO A 717 13.24 50.76 -16.54
C PRO A 717 14.63 51.33 -16.85
N PRO A 718 14.72 52.33 -17.75
CA PRO A 718 15.93 53.11 -17.92
C PRO A 718 16.43 53.66 -16.57
N GLY A 719 17.74 53.57 -16.33
CA GLY A 719 18.35 54.00 -15.09
C GLY A 719 18.05 53.12 -13.86
N LEU A 720 17.53 51.89 -14.03
CA LEU A 720 17.27 50.95 -12.92
C LEU A 720 18.47 50.83 -11.97
N PHE A 721 19.69 50.77 -12.50
CA PHE A 721 20.90 50.67 -11.68
C PHE A 721 21.04 51.83 -10.68
N LYS A 722 20.90 53.08 -11.16
CA LYS A 722 20.96 54.28 -10.32
C LYS A 722 19.84 54.29 -9.27
N ARG A 723 18.64 53.84 -9.64
CA ARG A 723 17.51 53.70 -8.70
C ARG A 723 17.82 52.70 -7.59
N LEU A 724 18.37 51.53 -7.92
CA LEU A 724 18.74 50.50 -6.93
C LEU A 724 19.85 50.99 -5.99
N ILE A 725 20.84 51.72 -6.50
CA ILE A 725 21.88 52.35 -5.68
C ILE A 725 21.28 53.39 -4.74
N SER A 726 20.41 54.28 -5.24
CA SER A 726 19.73 55.28 -4.42
C SER A 726 18.87 54.66 -3.31
N ILE A 727 18.15 53.57 -3.60
CA ILE A 727 17.38 52.83 -2.59
C ILE A 727 18.30 52.19 -1.54
N ALA A 728 19.44 51.64 -1.97
CA ALA A 728 20.41 51.05 -1.05
C ALA A 728 21.14 52.09 -0.18
N ASP A 729 21.35 53.30 -0.70
CA ASP A 729 22.04 54.41 -0.02
C ASP A 729 21.11 55.26 0.87
N ASN A 730 19.79 55.09 0.75
CA ASN A 730 18.83 55.77 1.62
C ASN A 730 18.83 55.19 3.04
N TYR A 731 19.53 55.85 3.96
CA TYR A 731 19.62 55.44 5.37
C TYR A 731 18.28 55.44 6.12
N ARG A 732 17.29 56.20 5.64
CA ARG A 732 15.92 56.21 6.21
C ARG A 732 15.10 54.99 5.78
N ALA A 733 15.54 54.25 4.76
CA ALA A 733 14.87 53.04 4.31
C ALA A 733 15.19 51.84 5.20
N ARG A 734 14.24 50.91 5.32
CA ARG A 734 14.42 49.68 6.11
C ARG A 734 15.61 48.86 5.59
N THR A 735 16.43 48.32 6.48
CA THR A 735 17.60 47.48 6.15
C THR A 735 17.26 46.35 5.18
N ALA A 736 16.11 45.69 5.37
CA ALA A 736 15.63 44.62 4.48
C ALA A 736 15.42 45.09 3.03
N LEU A 737 14.88 46.30 2.83
CA LEU A 737 14.65 46.88 1.51
C LEU A 737 15.98 47.25 0.84
N ARG A 738 16.89 47.87 1.59
CA ARG A 738 18.25 48.24 1.13
C ARG A 738 19.03 47.00 0.67
N LYS A 739 19.05 45.93 1.47
CA LYS A 739 19.68 44.65 1.12
C LYS A 739 19.04 44.00 -0.11
N ARG A 740 17.71 44.07 -0.23
CA ARG A 740 16.99 43.52 -1.38
C ARG A 740 17.35 44.27 -2.67
N ALA A 741 17.51 45.59 -2.61
CA ALA A 741 17.91 46.41 -3.77
C ALA A 741 19.30 45.99 -4.28
N LEU A 742 20.26 45.82 -3.37
CA LEU A 742 21.59 45.30 -3.71
C LEU A 742 21.55 43.90 -4.31
N SER A 743 20.71 43.02 -3.76
CA SER A 743 20.56 41.65 -4.26
C SER A 743 19.93 41.60 -5.67
N ALA A 744 19.09 42.57 -6.00
CA ALA A 744 18.33 42.63 -7.25
C ALA A 744 19.07 43.33 -8.41
N MET A 745 20.32 43.77 -8.19
CA MET A 745 21.13 44.41 -9.24
C MET A 745 21.38 43.48 -10.45
N PRO A 746 21.27 44.00 -11.69
CA PRO A 746 21.53 43.23 -12.91
C PRO A 746 22.93 42.62 -12.95
N ARG A 747 23.06 41.45 -13.59
CA ARG A 747 24.38 40.85 -13.94
C ARG A 747 24.89 41.51 -15.23
N GLY A 748 26.20 41.69 -15.37
CA GLY A 748 26.79 42.35 -16.56
C GLY A 748 26.70 43.88 -16.50
N VAL A 749 27.29 44.47 -15.46
CA VAL A 749 27.25 45.90 -15.18
C VAL A 749 28.18 46.66 -16.14
N ALA A 750 27.66 47.65 -16.88
CA ALA A 750 28.47 48.57 -17.70
C ALA A 750 29.56 49.26 -16.88
N GLN A 751 30.72 49.58 -17.46
CA GLN A 751 31.88 50.12 -16.73
C GLN A 751 31.54 51.34 -15.84
N ARG A 752 30.71 52.27 -16.34
CA ARG A 752 30.22 53.43 -15.57
C ARG A 752 29.50 53.05 -14.28
N HIS A 753 28.64 52.02 -14.32
CA HIS A 753 27.90 51.53 -13.16
C HIS A 753 28.78 50.72 -12.19
N ARG A 754 29.92 50.17 -12.66
CA ARG A 754 30.90 49.51 -11.77
C ARG A 754 31.60 50.50 -10.86
N ARG A 755 31.96 51.68 -11.39
CA ARG A 755 32.56 52.78 -10.59
C ARG A 755 31.59 53.28 -9.54
N GLU A 756 30.31 53.46 -9.89
CA GLU A 756 29.25 53.82 -8.94
C GLU A 756 29.08 52.76 -7.83
N LEU A 757 29.04 51.47 -8.17
CA LEU A 757 28.95 50.38 -7.18
C LEU A 757 30.16 50.32 -6.26
N LEU A 758 31.35 50.54 -6.81
CA LEU A 758 32.60 50.58 -6.05
C LEU A 758 32.60 51.74 -5.07
N THR A 759 32.19 52.94 -5.52
CA THR A 759 32.07 54.13 -4.66
C THR A 759 31.09 53.88 -3.52
N PHE A 760 29.93 53.31 -3.84
CA PHE A 760 28.95 52.90 -2.84
C PHE A 760 29.54 51.88 -1.86
N PHE A 761 30.20 50.82 -2.33
CA PHE A 761 30.81 49.80 -1.48
C PHE A 761 31.86 50.39 -0.53
N THR A 762 32.76 51.24 -1.04
CA THR A 762 33.78 51.92 -0.23
C THR A 762 33.16 52.79 0.85
N LYS A 763 32.07 53.51 0.54
CA LYS A 763 31.30 54.29 1.53
C LYS A 763 30.68 53.37 2.60
N GLN A 764 30.01 52.28 2.20
CA GLN A 764 29.35 51.36 3.13
C GLN A 764 30.33 50.58 4.01
N ARG A 765 31.54 50.27 3.52
CA ARG A 765 32.63 49.68 4.34
C ARG A 765 32.98 50.54 5.54
N ARG A 766 33.09 51.86 5.34
CA ARG A 766 33.37 52.83 6.42
C ARG A 766 32.24 52.91 7.44
N TYR A 767 31.00 52.70 7.00
CA TYR A 767 29.82 52.81 7.86
C TYR A 767 29.42 51.50 8.54
N ALA A 768 29.97 50.36 8.13
CA ALA A 768 29.60 49.05 8.65
C ALA A 768 29.69 48.96 10.18
N LEU A 769 30.65 49.63 10.82
CA LEU A 769 30.82 49.63 12.28
C LEU A 769 29.85 50.54 13.03
N ARG A 770 29.05 51.36 12.34
CA ARG A 770 28.14 52.33 12.98
C ARG A 770 26.86 51.67 13.51
N SER A 771 26.45 50.53 12.95
CA SER A 771 25.35 49.71 13.46
C SER A 771 25.31 48.33 12.78
N ASP A 772 24.60 47.38 13.38
CA ASP A 772 24.32 46.09 12.76
C ASP A 772 23.59 46.22 11.41
N ALA A 773 22.70 47.21 11.28
CA ALA A 773 21.99 47.48 10.04
C ALA A 773 22.94 47.86 8.90
N GLU A 774 23.93 48.71 9.16
CA GLU A 774 24.94 49.09 8.16
C GLU A 774 25.91 47.93 7.87
N THR A 775 26.25 47.11 8.87
CA THR A 775 27.01 45.86 8.65
C THR A 775 26.29 44.96 7.66
N GLU A 776 24.97 44.75 7.82
CA GLU A 776 24.22 43.89 6.90
C GLU A 776 24.14 44.43 5.46
N VAL A 777 24.04 45.75 5.30
CA VAL A 777 24.03 46.41 3.98
C VAL A 777 25.40 46.30 3.32
N ALA A 778 26.49 46.50 4.08
CA ALA A 778 27.86 46.31 3.60
C ALA A 778 28.12 44.85 3.18
N VAL A 779 27.64 43.86 3.95
CA VAL A 779 27.69 42.44 3.57
C VAL A 779 26.93 42.19 2.27
N ALA A 780 25.73 42.75 2.09
CA ALA A 780 24.99 42.61 0.82
C ALA A 780 25.72 43.27 -0.37
N ALA A 781 26.43 44.38 -0.11
CA ALA A 781 27.23 45.08 -1.12
C ALA A 781 28.42 44.25 -1.61
N THR A 782 29.11 43.49 -0.74
CA THR A 782 30.18 42.56 -1.17
C THR A 782 29.69 41.57 -2.23
N SER A 783 28.49 41.03 -2.01
CA SER A 783 27.85 40.09 -2.95
C SER A 783 27.42 40.76 -4.25
N ALA A 784 27.02 42.02 -4.23
CA ALA A 784 26.68 42.79 -5.42
C ALA A 784 27.93 43.10 -6.25
N LEU A 785 29.02 43.53 -5.60
CA LEU A 785 30.30 43.82 -6.24
C LEU A 785 30.95 42.58 -6.85
N ALA A 786 30.85 41.42 -6.20
CA ALA A 786 31.31 40.17 -6.78
C ALA A 786 30.56 39.78 -8.07
N ARG A 787 29.28 40.15 -8.21
CA ARG A 787 28.49 39.87 -9.42
C ARG A 787 28.85 40.79 -10.60
N SER A 788 29.47 41.94 -10.37
CA SER A 788 29.92 42.80 -11.47
C SER A 788 31.17 42.26 -12.17
N ALA A 789 32.01 41.51 -11.44
CA ALA A 789 33.29 40.92 -11.86
C ALA A 789 34.31 41.93 -12.45
N GLY A 790 35.60 41.60 -12.35
CA GLY A 790 36.69 42.37 -12.93
C GLY A 790 37.75 42.85 -11.94
N PRO A 791 38.88 43.41 -12.44
CA PRO A 791 40.07 43.71 -11.62
C PRO A 791 39.80 44.70 -10.48
N LEU A 792 38.99 45.73 -10.73
CA LEU A 792 38.64 46.73 -9.71
C LEU A 792 37.79 46.13 -8.57
N ALA A 793 36.87 45.22 -8.89
CA ALA A 793 36.06 44.51 -7.89
C ALA A 793 36.92 43.50 -7.10
N ALA A 794 37.83 42.79 -7.78
CA ALA A 794 38.79 41.89 -7.15
C ALA A 794 39.67 42.64 -6.14
N ARG A 795 40.25 43.77 -6.55
CA ARG A 795 41.08 44.63 -5.69
C ARG A 795 40.28 45.11 -4.48
N ALA A 796 39.11 45.72 -4.70
CA ALA A 796 38.31 46.25 -3.61
C ALA A 796 37.84 45.19 -2.59
N LEU A 797 37.54 43.97 -3.04
CA LEU A 797 37.20 42.85 -2.16
C LEU A 797 38.43 42.29 -1.43
N SER A 798 39.59 42.21 -2.09
CA SER A 798 40.86 41.83 -1.45
C SER A 798 41.27 42.85 -0.37
N ASP A 799 41.16 44.14 -0.68
CA ASP A 799 41.44 45.22 0.27
C ASP A 799 40.47 45.16 1.45
N CYS A 800 39.19 44.82 1.22
CA CYS A 800 38.21 44.60 2.27
C CYS A 800 38.64 43.45 3.20
N VAL A 801 39.04 42.29 2.66
CA VAL A 801 39.52 41.15 3.46
C VAL A 801 40.74 41.51 4.31
N ALA A 802 41.66 42.31 3.76
CA ALA A 802 42.91 42.66 4.43
C ALA A 802 42.79 43.80 5.46
N LEU A 803 41.96 44.81 5.19
CA LEU A 803 42.10 46.12 5.85
C LEU A 803 40.88 46.59 6.66
N ASP A 804 39.70 45.97 6.55
CA ASP A 804 38.52 46.49 7.27
C ASP A 804 38.43 46.03 8.73
N ALA A 805 37.80 46.82 9.60
CA ALA A 805 37.67 46.43 11.01
C ALA A 805 36.51 45.44 11.31
N SER A 806 35.50 45.35 10.44
CA SER A 806 34.37 44.42 10.66
C SER A 806 34.68 43.00 10.19
N GLY A 807 34.87 42.06 11.14
CA GLY A 807 35.11 40.65 10.84
C GLY A 807 34.00 39.97 10.01
N THR A 808 32.76 40.43 10.11
CA THR A 808 31.63 39.89 9.34
C THR A 808 31.65 40.33 7.88
N VAL A 809 31.97 41.60 7.60
CA VAL A 809 32.13 42.14 6.24
C VAL A 809 33.36 41.52 5.57
N ARG A 810 34.47 41.36 6.31
CA ARG A 810 35.69 40.67 5.85
C ARG A 810 35.43 39.23 5.43
N ALA A 811 34.73 38.47 6.27
CA ALA A 811 34.36 37.10 5.94
C ALA A 811 33.45 37.03 4.70
N ALA A 812 32.51 37.97 4.57
CA ALA A 812 31.65 38.07 3.39
C ALA A 812 32.44 38.42 2.11
N ALA A 813 33.42 39.31 2.19
CA ALA A 813 34.30 39.66 1.07
C ALA A 813 35.18 38.48 0.63
N ALA A 814 35.74 37.72 1.57
CA ALA A 814 36.46 36.48 1.27
C ALA A 814 35.56 35.48 0.54
N HIS A 815 34.36 35.22 1.07
CA HIS A 815 33.39 34.35 0.42
C HIS A 815 32.93 34.89 -0.96
N ALA A 816 32.83 36.21 -1.12
CA ALA A 816 32.46 36.85 -2.38
C ALA A 816 33.51 36.64 -3.49
N LEU A 817 34.80 36.68 -3.15
CA LEU A 817 35.92 36.36 -4.07
C LEU A 817 35.86 34.92 -4.59
N SER A 818 35.35 33.98 -3.79
CA SER A 818 35.20 32.57 -4.19
C SER A 818 34.28 32.33 -5.40
N ARG A 819 33.50 33.34 -5.79
CA ARG A 819 32.54 33.24 -6.91
C ARG A 819 33.20 33.38 -8.28
N PHE A 820 34.36 34.02 -8.37
CA PHE A 820 35.03 34.30 -9.64
C PHE A 820 36.56 34.17 -9.58
N CYS A 821 37.11 33.78 -8.42
CA CYS A 821 38.50 33.34 -8.23
C CYS A 821 39.56 34.16 -8.98
N PRO A 822 39.68 35.49 -8.71
CA PRO A 822 40.73 36.30 -9.33
C PRO A 822 42.12 35.94 -8.78
N SER A 823 43.09 35.73 -9.67
CA SER A 823 44.48 35.41 -9.28
C SER A 823 45.09 36.46 -8.33
N SER A 824 44.73 37.73 -8.50
CA SER A 824 45.14 38.85 -7.64
C SER A 824 44.70 38.74 -6.18
N ALA A 825 43.72 37.88 -5.85
CA ALA A 825 43.26 37.66 -4.48
C ALA A 825 43.93 36.46 -3.79
N LYS A 826 44.71 35.64 -4.51
CA LYS A 826 45.27 34.38 -4.00
C LYS A 826 46.06 34.58 -2.71
N GLN A 827 47.03 35.50 -2.72
CA GLN A 827 47.88 35.76 -1.56
C GLN A 827 47.07 36.30 -0.37
N THR A 828 46.13 37.21 -0.62
CA THR A 828 45.26 37.78 0.42
C THR A 828 44.41 36.71 1.10
N ILE A 829 43.84 35.77 0.33
CA ILE A 829 43.05 34.65 0.89
C ILE A 829 43.94 33.67 1.66
N LEU A 830 45.14 33.34 1.16
CA LEU A 830 46.08 32.47 1.88
C LEU A 830 46.47 33.06 3.24
N ARG A 831 46.77 34.36 3.29
CA ARG A 831 47.03 35.06 4.57
C ARG A 831 45.80 35.00 5.49
N ALA A 832 44.61 35.24 4.96
CA ALA A 832 43.36 35.20 5.73
C ALA A 832 42.99 33.81 6.28
N THR A 833 43.60 32.71 5.81
CA THR A 833 43.42 31.37 6.44
C THR A 833 44.04 31.29 7.84
N ARG A 834 44.89 32.24 8.21
CA ARG A 834 45.48 32.37 9.55
C ARG A 834 44.92 33.56 10.33
N ASP A 835 43.81 34.13 9.88
CA ASP A 835 43.21 35.30 10.50
C ASP A 835 42.79 35.05 11.95
N SER A 836 42.93 36.06 12.82
CA SER A 836 42.52 36.00 14.22
C SER A 836 41.00 35.88 14.38
N ALA A 837 40.22 36.47 13.46
CA ALA A 837 38.76 36.34 13.47
C ALA A 837 38.32 35.00 12.87
N GLY A 838 37.76 34.12 13.71
CA GLY A 838 37.36 32.76 13.31
C GLY A 838 36.32 32.68 12.19
N LEU A 839 35.54 33.74 11.93
CA LEU A 839 34.62 33.82 10.77
C LEU A 839 35.38 34.08 9.46
N VAL A 840 36.37 34.97 9.48
CA VAL A 840 37.22 35.29 8.31
C VAL A 840 38.05 34.08 7.93
N ARG A 841 38.70 33.46 8.92
CA ARG A 841 39.49 32.23 8.75
C ARG A 841 38.70 31.10 8.07
N ARG A 842 37.48 30.84 8.53
CA ARG A 842 36.60 29.82 7.93
C ARG A 842 36.19 30.17 6.50
N ALA A 843 35.84 31.44 6.24
CA ALA A 843 35.46 31.89 4.90
C ALA A 843 36.65 31.84 3.92
N ALA A 844 37.85 32.18 4.37
CA ALA A 844 39.08 32.11 3.59
C ALA A 844 39.45 30.67 3.23
N GLU A 845 39.37 29.73 4.18
CA GLU A 845 39.67 28.31 3.92
C GLU A 845 38.67 27.68 2.93
N LEU A 846 37.37 28.02 3.05
CA LEU A 846 36.36 27.62 2.07
C LEU A 846 36.66 28.19 0.68
N THR A 847 37.06 29.44 0.61
CA THR A 847 37.40 30.13 -0.65
C THR A 847 38.64 29.51 -1.29
N ARG A 848 39.69 29.26 -0.50
CA ARG A 848 40.93 28.60 -0.92
C ARG A 848 40.64 27.25 -1.57
N ARG A 849 39.85 26.40 -0.89
CA ARG A 849 39.45 25.08 -1.42
C ARG A 849 38.64 25.21 -2.71
N ARG A 850 37.68 26.13 -2.75
CA ARG A 850 36.80 26.31 -3.91
C ARG A 850 37.54 26.82 -5.15
N CYS A 851 38.49 27.73 -4.97
CA CYS A 851 39.29 28.30 -6.05
C CYS A 851 40.58 27.51 -6.36
N ARG A 852 40.85 26.42 -5.63
CA ARG A 852 42.07 25.59 -5.74
C ARG A 852 43.36 26.41 -5.58
N TRP A 853 43.38 27.25 -4.55
CA TRP A 853 44.48 28.18 -4.25
C TRP A 853 45.45 27.71 -3.19
#